data_AF-A0A925DDA6-F1
#
_entry.id   AF-A0A925DDA6-F1
#
_cell.length_a   1.000
_cell.length_b   1.000
_cell.length_c   1.000
_cell.angle_alpha   90.00
_cell.angle_beta   90.00
_cell.angle_gamma   90.00
#
_symmetry.space_group_name_H-M   'P 1'
#
loop_
_entity.id
_entity.type
_entity.pdbx_description
1 polymer ?
#
loop_
_entity_poly.entity_id
_entity_poly.type
_entity_poly.pdbx_seq_one_letter_code
_entity_poly.pdbx_strand_id
1 'polypeptide(L)'
;MNSASHRFWTLLIGTLFAASSLPAPALAQFGGARIRPPRPGMSMPAVRPPVIQEKLEVEGGIVVAFLNLDRSPVGTLVEAKLRGKKIVNWWRRGATARLLDDLELSTAIDVPAPEDAGAPLKLPDALILCRTRIQEKDRICEIIVCETSLGLRLGAVRLSLTKEVGADVGKLADGAVKALGKLGQEMTELWGVPPLRSKDLGSKYDALRTQLAGLVEEELLRRKGAQLVELEYAHAIALARKHAGTVEPLQRATPIYLTGQFRNSGEGEMRKLAITLEVAGSEAGTAESVPAADLLPAEAEKVLRERVQAIAKEVGGSQEFSLKETATEIGTLASLSKEFQKSGDAEGQLAILETRLLLKDDFASMQETLRLLGKRVRFHWEKGQDVVAFRQVTEKLPGGGTIVKSVPNEQAAAQMQEGLTAMNLYRRGLQRIRGYLSVPPVPSAPQTQLIPVELMLAFQGVPPRAETPRSYIAAAQRLSREQREVAMQLVRREAKAGFANALLVWDESTAQERMQLVLRLIVELQDEPQGENRAMTYVLNGVGLHFLKSPEGEQFLAQLAELPNPAVQAATTKIKEQVAKYELPKATAPLPPPTEAEEKDADVRFVPLNLAWKDIPAAQPELKAFCELVVPAGKGVDLFCGDGQVLLMKKKGETKLIFDAKGQGYSFKQTGGYGIMPATACYDGKYAWIPMMCYGKPSRLLVVDVEKEKVTELKEDSGLPSEIPDKTFSPVLAAAALGPGKAFLVGSFGKTWLGTAKFDGEKGTIKIIHEAQDAPARNLRDQWRNTSLTFGPAYLFALSDPAADKESPSKRMIIGRASEDVEAFTHPLLVDPDSGKVTVLETRLNPGTATVMGQHAGSLYWVQTSSSNQMFGAEFMKLGFPDFEPTSLGKHPLPGKGYQFAFGIEDNRLHFFRDQWLTAESPDQPLQVLKGNLPANERTSPRHLMRSNHYGWVVIVSNFNRGYAVEFRK
;
A
#
# COMPACT_ATOMS: atom_id res chain seq x y z
N MET A 1 49.35 20.99 -47.14
CA MET A 1 50.39 21.48 -46.21
C MET A 1 50.54 20.44 -45.11
N ASN A 2 51.68 19.73 -45.20
CA ASN A 2 52.42 18.83 -44.29
C ASN A 2 51.68 18.17 -43.12
N SER A 3 51.82 16.87 -42.83
CA SER A 3 52.42 15.67 -43.45
C SER A 3 52.11 14.54 -42.43
N ALA A 4 51.45 13.45 -42.81
CA ALA A 4 52.07 12.13 -43.07
C ALA A 4 52.73 11.49 -41.82
N SER A 5 52.57 10.21 -41.46
CA SER A 5 52.20 9.02 -42.23
C SER A 5 52.31 7.75 -41.36
N HIS A 6 51.44 6.75 -41.66
CA HIS A 6 51.70 5.29 -41.83
C HIS A 6 52.41 4.44 -40.75
N ARG A 7 52.23 3.12 -40.59
CA ARG A 7 51.30 2.02 -40.98
C ARG A 7 51.94 0.71 -40.40
N PHE A 8 51.12 -0.32 -40.10
CA PHE A 8 51.36 -1.79 -40.32
C PHE A 8 52.50 -2.52 -39.51
N TRP A 9 52.51 -3.82 -39.14
CA TRP A 9 51.61 -5.00 -39.19
C TRP A 9 52.16 -6.17 -38.31
N THR A 10 51.31 -7.17 -38.00
CA THR A 10 51.53 -8.63 -37.70
C THR A 10 52.19 -9.23 -36.44
N LEU A 11 51.36 -10.00 -35.71
CA LEU A 11 51.44 -11.41 -35.24
C LEU A 11 52.67 -12.30 -35.59
N LEU A 12 53.17 -13.15 -34.65
CA LEU A 12 52.98 -14.64 -34.55
C LEU A 12 53.84 -15.35 -33.44
N ILE A 13 53.16 -16.13 -32.56
CA ILE A 13 53.43 -17.47 -31.94
C ILE A 13 54.68 -17.84 -31.06
N GLY A 14 54.38 -18.47 -29.90
CA GLY A 14 55.11 -19.59 -29.22
C GLY A 14 55.94 -19.21 -27.98
N THR A 15 56.04 -19.91 -26.83
CA THR A 15 55.64 -21.27 -26.36
C THR A 15 55.88 -21.39 -24.83
N LEU A 16 55.02 -22.15 -24.12
CA LEU A 16 55.18 -23.04 -22.93
C LEU A 16 56.09 -22.75 -21.68
N PHE A 17 55.46 -22.97 -20.51
CA PHE A 17 55.89 -23.48 -19.17
C PHE A 17 57.08 -22.87 -18.39
N ALA A 18 56.80 -22.42 -17.15
CA ALA A 18 57.41 -23.01 -15.93
C ALA A 18 56.65 -22.57 -14.66
N ALA A 19 56.55 -23.52 -13.72
CA ALA A 19 55.82 -23.46 -12.46
C ALA A 19 56.49 -22.55 -11.41
N SER A 20 55.68 -21.99 -10.51
CA SER A 20 56.12 -21.74 -9.13
C SER A 20 54.91 -21.78 -8.19
N SER A 21 54.87 -22.86 -7.43
CA SER A 21 54.05 -23.05 -6.24
C SER A 21 54.52 -22.12 -5.12
N LEU A 22 53.60 -21.38 -4.50
CA LEU A 22 53.79 -20.80 -3.17
C LEU A 22 52.54 -20.99 -2.30
N PRO A 23 52.72 -21.12 -0.98
CA PRO A 23 51.79 -21.84 -0.11
C PRO A 23 50.68 -20.95 0.45
N ALA A 24 49.57 -21.60 0.78
CA ALA A 24 48.44 -21.01 1.51
C ALA A 24 48.86 -20.52 2.91
N PRO A 25 48.36 -19.37 3.39
CA PRO A 25 48.44 -19.03 4.80
C PRO A 25 47.25 -19.65 5.55
N ALA A 26 47.58 -20.21 6.72
CA ALA A 26 46.66 -20.75 7.69
C ALA A 26 45.69 -19.67 8.21
N LEU A 27 44.39 -19.89 8.05
CA LEU A 27 43.34 -19.11 8.68
C LEU A 27 42.94 -19.76 10.01
N ALA A 28 43.13 -18.99 11.08
CA ALA A 28 42.79 -19.32 12.45
C ALA A 28 41.28 -19.53 12.62
N GLN A 29 40.94 -20.57 13.38
CA GLN A 29 39.60 -20.93 13.80
C GLN A 29 39.03 -19.88 14.77
N PHE A 30 37.92 -19.23 14.41
CA PHE A 30 37.04 -18.56 15.36
C PHE A 30 35.87 -19.47 15.73
N GLY A 31 35.55 -19.49 17.03
CA GLY A 31 34.71 -20.49 17.70
C GLY A 31 33.26 -20.57 17.21
N GLY A 32 32.85 -21.79 16.87
CA GLY A 32 31.46 -22.15 16.63
C GLY A 32 30.69 -22.35 17.93
N ALA A 33 29.44 -21.86 17.95
CA ALA A 33 28.48 -22.06 19.01
C ALA A 33 28.21 -23.54 19.29
N ARG A 34 28.16 -23.90 20.57
CA ARG A 34 27.85 -25.26 21.04
C ARG A 34 26.41 -25.65 20.69
N ILE A 35 26.25 -26.50 19.68
CA ILE A 35 25.01 -27.24 19.43
C ILE A 35 25.00 -28.45 20.40
N ARG A 36 23.92 -28.58 21.17
CA ARG A 36 23.68 -29.77 22.02
C ARG A 36 23.49 -31.01 21.12
N PRO A 37 24.08 -32.17 21.46
CA PRO A 37 23.85 -33.40 20.71
C PRO A 37 22.40 -33.89 20.93
N PRO A 38 21.80 -34.55 19.92
CA PRO A 38 20.48 -35.16 20.08
C PRO A 38 20.56 -36.39 21.00
N ARG A 39 19.47 -36.62 21.75
CA ARG A 39 19.32 -37.81 22.60
C ARG A 39 19.31 -39.09 21.73
N PRO A 40 20.07 -40.13 22.09
CA PRO A 40 19.98 -41.42 21.43
C PRO A 40 18.74 -42.18 21.94
N GLY A 41 17.95 -42.72 21.01
CA GLY A 41 16.95 -43.75 21.34
C GLY A 41 15.49 -43.44 20.97
N MET A 42 15.20 -43.19 19.69
CA MET A 42 13.89 -43.50 19.11
C MET A 42 14.08 -43.98 17.67
N SER A 43 14.04 -45.30 17.48
CA SER A 43 13.87 -45.94 16.18
C SER A 43 12.41 -45.73 15.74
N MET A 44 12.22 -45.02 14.63
CA MET A 44 10.95 -44.99 13.91
C MET A 44 10.98 -46.08 12.82
N PRO A 45 9.93 -46.90 12.65
CA PRO A 45 9.90 -47.88 11.58
C PRO A 45 9.65 -47.16 10.25
N ALA A 46 10.65 -47.18 9.38
CA ALA A 46 10.51 -46.80 7.98
C ALA A 46 9.88 -47.96 7.21
N VAL A 47 8.55 -47.99 7.12
CA VAL A 47 7.84 -48.74 6.08
C VAL A 47 6.95 -47.74 5.35
N ARG A 48 7.48 -47.16 4.26
CA ARG A 48 6.63 -46.52 3.27
C ARG A 48 5.85 -47.65 2.58
N PRO A 49 4.51 -47.57 2.47
CA PRO A 49 3.77 -48.52 1.66
C PRO A 49 4.25 -48.40 0.20
N PRO A 50 4.26 -49.51 -0.56
CA PRO A 50 4.65 -49.47 -1.96
C PRO A 50 3.72 -48.52 -2.72
N VAL A 51 4.31 -47.55 -3.42
CA VAL A 51 3.60 -46.73 -4.39
C VAL A 51 3.15 -47.68 -5.50
N ILE A 52 1.86 -48.04 -5.48
CA ILE A 52 1.24 -48.78 -6.58
C ILE A 52 1.29 -47.86 -7.79
N GLN A 53 2.23 -48.12 -8.71
CA GLN A 53 2.19 -47.55 -10.05
C GLN A 53 1.04 -48.25 -10.78
N GLU A 54 -0.16 -47.65 -10.75
CA GLU A 54 -1.23 -48.05 -11.65
C GLU A 54 -0.75 -47.87 -13.09
N LYS A 55 -0.54 -49.00 -13.77
CA LYS A 55 -0.27 -49.04 -15.20
C LYS A 55 -1.58 -48.74 -15.93
N LEU A 56 -1.85 -47.45 -16.13
CA LEU A 56 -3.03 -46.94 -16.83
C LEU A 56 -2.79 -47.01 -18.34
N GLU A 57 -2.89 -48.21 -18.91
CA GLU A 57 -3.01 -48.41 -20.36
C GLU A 57 -4.50 -48.49 -20.69
N VAL A 58 -5.10 -47.34 -21.06
CA VAL A 58 -6.40 -47.29 -21.75
C VAL A 58 -6.15 -46.68 -23.12
N GLU A 59 -6.21 -47.51 -24.16
CA GLU A 59 -6.05 -47.08 -25.55
C GLU A 59 -7.17 -46.10 -25.96
N GLY A 60 -6.80 -44.86 -26.33
CA GLY A 60 -7.58 -44.03 -27.27
C GLY A 60 -8.37 -42.80 -26.76
N GLY A 61 -8.36 -42.43 -25.47
CA GLY A 61 -9.08 -41.24 -24.96
C GLY A 61 -8.26 -39.94 -24.92
N ILE A 62 -8.93 -38.78 -24.95
CA ILE A 62 -8.32 -37.44 -24.89
C ILE A 62 -7.78 -37.19 -23.48
N VAL A 63 -6.48 -36.97 -23.33
CA VAL A 63 -5.88 -36.67 -22.02
C VAL A 63 -6.18 -35.23 -21.64
N VAL A 64 -6.92 -35.01 -20.55
CA VAL A 64 -7.29 -33.69 -20.07
C VAL A 64 -6.72 -33.38 -18.69
N ALA A 65 -6.45 -32.12 -18.44
CA ALA A 65 -6.24 -31.58 -17.10
C ALA A 65 -7.42 -30.66 -16.73
N PHE A 66 -8.05 -30.88 -15.57
CA PHE A 66 -9.16 -30.04 -15.10
C PHE A 66 -8.68 -29.13 -13.97
N LEU A 67 -8.99 -27.84 -14.08
CA LEU A 67 -8.55 -26.80 -13.16
C LEU A 67 -9.76 -26.04 -12.62
N ASN A 68 -10.12 -26.29 -11.36
CA ASN A 68 -11.18 -25.57 -10.65
C ASN A 68 -10.60 -24.32 -9.98
N LEU A 69 -10.53 -23.21 -10.72
CA LEU A 69 -9.76 -22.01 -10.36
C LEU A 69 -10.20 -21.35 -9.05
N ASP A 70 -11.48 -21.49 -8.69
CA ASP A 70 -12.04 -20.93 -7.45
C ASP A 70 -12.33 -22.01 -6.39
N ARG A 71 -11.87 -23.25 -6.61
CA ARG A 71 -12.19 -24.44 -5.78
C ARG A 71 -13.69 -24.56 -5.46
N SER A 72 -14.52 -24.17 -6.42
CA SER A 72 -15.97 -24.13 -6.23
C SER A 72 -16.55 -25.54 -6.09
N PRO A 73 -17.57 -25.75 -5.23
CA PRO A 73 -18.24 -27.06 -5.16
C PRO A 73 -18.79 -27.52 -6.51
N VAL A 74 -19.29 -26.58 -7.32
CA VAL A 74 -19.79 -26.85 -8.68
C VAL A 74 -18.67 -27.37 -9.59
N GLY A 75 -17.50 -26.74 -9.57
CA GLY A 75 -16.35 -27.21 -10.34
C GLY A 75 -15.91 -28.62 -9.96
N THR A 76 -15.91 -28.97 -8.67
CA THR A 76 -15.63 -30.34 -8.21
C THR A 76 -16.67 -31.34 -8.71
N LEU A 77 -17.96 -30.96 -8.73
CA LEU A 77 -19.02 -31.81 -9.27
C LEU A 77 -18.92 -31.98 -10.79
N VAL A 78 -18.55 -30.92 -11.52
CA VAL A 78 -18.25 -30.99 -12.97
C VAL A 78 -17.09 -31.94 -13.23
N GLU A 79 -16.00 -31.82 -12.48
CA GLU A 79 -14.85 -32.71 -12.60
C GLU A 79 -15.26 -34.18 -12.39
N ALA A 80 -16.01 -34.46 -11.31
CA ALA A 80 -16.53 -35.79 -11.01
C ALA A 80 -17.43 -36.33 -12.14
N LYS A 81 -18.26 -35.46 -12.74
CA LYS A 81 -19.12 -35.84 -13.87
C LYS A 81 -18.32 -36.14 -15.13
N LEU A 82 -17.28 -35.36 -15.43
CA LEU A 82 -16.38 -35.58 -16.56
C LEU A 82 -15.58 -36.88 -16.42
N ARG A 83 -15.22 -37.29 -15.18
CA ARG A 83 -14.54 -38.57 -14.93
C ARG A 83 -15.34 -39.79 -15.38
N GLY A 84 -16.67 -39.68 -15.41
CA GLY A 84 -17.56 -40.73 -15.91
C GLY A 84 -17.68 -40.78 -17.44
N LYS A 85 -17.05 -39.87 -18.19
CA LYS A 85 -17.16 -39.80 -19.66
C LYS A 85 -16.03 -40.59 -20.32
N LYS A 86 -16.38 -41.57 -21.16
CA LYS A 86 -15.42 -42.47 -21.85
C LYS A 86 -14.39 -41.77 -22.74
N ILE A 87 -14.70 -40.57 -23.24
CA ILE A 87 -13.82 -39.80 -24.13
C ILE A 87 -12.64 -39.14 -23.37
N VAL A 88 -12.72 -39.06 -22.03
CA VAL A 88 -11.79 -38.30 -21.20
C VAL A 88 -10.83 -39.24 -20.47
N ASN A 89 -9.55 -39.13 -20.79
CA ASN A 89 -8.44 -39.63 -19.99
C ASN A 89 -7.90 -38.51 -19.09
N TRP A 90 -7.38 -38.86 -17.91
CA TRP A 90 -6.94 -37.86 -16.93
C TRP A 90 -5.44 -37.70 -16.93
N TRP A 91 -4.98 -36.46 -17.05
CA TRP A 91 -3.60 -36.12 -16.77
C TRP A 91 -3.29 -36.42 -15.29
N ARG A 92 -2.06 -36.89 -15.01
CA ARG A 92 -1.69 -37.43 -13.69
C ARG A 92 -2.14 -36.48 -12.58
N ARG A 93 -2.87 -37.01 -11.57
CA ARG A 93 -3.42 -36.18 -10.46
C ARG A 93 -2.36 -35.31 -9.79
N GLY A 94 -1.13 -35.83 -9.61
CA GLY A 94 -0.01 -35.07 -9.05
C GLY A 94 0.47 -33.92 -9.94
N ALA A 95 0.43 -34.07 -11.27
CA ALA A 95 0.80 -33.00 -12.20
C ALA A 95 -0.30 -31.94 -12.31
N THR A 96 -1.57 -32.36 -12.31
CA THR A 96 -2.72 -31.44 -12.32
C THR A 96 -2.83 -30.65 -11.01
N ALA A 97 -2.63 -31.30 -9.85
CA ALA A 97 -2.60 -30.62 -8.56
C ALA A 97 -1.44 -29.61 -8.49
N ARG A 98 -0.25 -29.97 -9.00
CA ARG A 98 0.89 -29.04 -9.10
C ARG A 98 0.61 -27.89 -10.07
N LEU A 99 -0.05 -28.13 -11.20
CA LEU A 99 -0.43 -27.07 -12.13
C LEU A 99 -1.46 -26.13 -11.51
N LEU A 100 -2.47 -26.69 -10.82
CA LEU A 100 -3.46 -25.91 -10.09
C LEU A 100 -2.82 -25.15 -8.93
N ASP A 101 -1.89 -25.77 -8.22
CA ASP A 101 -1.05 -25.12 -7.24
C ASP A 101 -0.24 -24.01 -7.92
N ASP A 102 0.57 -24.22 -8.95
CA ASP A 102 1.33 -23.13 -9.60
C ASP A 102 0.43 -22.01 -10.16
N LEU A 103 -0.81 -22.33 -10.53
CA LEU A 103 -1.85 -21.34 -10.88
C LEU A 103 -2.39 -20.60 -9.65
N GLU A 104 -2.79 -21.30 -8.58
CA GLU A 104 -3.38 -20.74 -7.35
C GLU A 104 -2.29 -20.28 -6.35
N LEU A 105 -1.44 -21.23 -5.95
CA LEU A 105 -0.16 -21.13 -5.29
C LEU A 105 0.98 -20.73 -6.26
N SER A 106 1.15 -19.44 -6.46
CA SER A 106 2.50 -18.86 -6.55
C SER A 106 3.34 -19.09 -5.26
N THR A 107 2.94 -20.00 -4.35
CA THR A 107 3.12 -20.01 -2.89
C THR A 107 4.27 -20.90 -2.35
N ALA A 108 5.04 -21.56 -3.19
CA ALA A 108 6.28 -22.20 -2.74
C ALA A 108 7.48 -21.59 -3.49
N ILE A 109 8.54 -21.29 -2.73
CA ILE A 109 9.90 -21.02 -3.22
C ILE A 109 10.21 -22.03 -4.32
N ASP A 110 10.80 -21.58 -5.44
CA ASP A 110 11.28 -22.38 -6.58
C ASP A 110 11.23 -23.87 -6.29
N VAL A 111 10.14 -24.54 -6.70
CA VAL A 111 10.15 -26.01 -6.71
C VAL A 111 10.96 -26.34 -7.95
N PRO A 112 12.26 -26.71 -7.85
CA PRO A 112 12.99 -27.15 -9.02
C PRO A 112 12.20 -28.26 -9.69
N ALA A 113 12.25 -28.30 -11.03
CA ALA A 113 11.78 -29.48 -11.75
C ALA A 113 12.36 -30.70 -11.03
N PRO A 114 11.55 -31.71 -10.67
CA PRO A 114 12.05 -32.81 -9.84
C PRO A 114 13.29 -33.39 -10.51
N GLU A 115 14.45 -33.37 -9.83
CA GLU A 115 15.69 -33.92 -10.36
C GLU A 115 15.55 -35.43 -10.69
N ASP A 116 14.53 -36.08 -10.10
CA ASP A 116 14.14 -37.48 -10.33
C ASP A 116 12.97 -37.66 -11.35
N ALA A 117 12.58 -36.64 -12.10
CA ALA A 117 11.50 -36.76 -13.10
C ALA A 117 11.97 -37.54 -14.34
N GLY A 118 12.01 -38.87 -14.23
CA GLY A 118 12.19 -39.75 -15.38
C GLY A 118 11.22 -39.39 -16.51
N ALA A 119 11.75 -39.14 -17.70
CA ALA A 119 11.10 -38.73 -18.95
C ALA A 119 10.12 -37.53 -18.86
N PRO A 120 10.18 -36.57 -19.81
CA PRO A 120 9.24 -35.45 -19.85
C PRO A 120 7.78 -35.96 -19.85
N LEU A 121 6.95 -35.37 -18.99
CA LEU A 121 5.53 -35.72 -18.91
C LEU A 121 4.85 -35.33 -20.22
N LYS A 122 4.06 -36.23 -20.82
CA LYS A 122 3.24 -35.89 -21.98
C LYS A 122 2.33 -34.70 -21.62
N LEU A 123 2.33 -33.67 -22.48
CA LEU A 123 1.39 -32.54 -22.42
C LEU A 123 -0.06 -33.08 -22.46
N PRO A 124 -0.99 -32.57 -21.63
CA PRO A 124 -2.39 -32.94 -21.77
C PRO A 124 -2.91 -32.44 -23.11
N ASP A 125 -3.66 -33.26 -23.82
CA ASP A 125 -4.23 -32.92 -25.12
C ASP A 125 -5.23 -31.74 -25.00
N ALA A 126 -5.87 -31.57 -23.83
CA ALA A 126 -6.67 -30.39 -23.50
C ALA A 126 -6.60 -29.95 -22.02
N LEU A 127 -6.82 -28.67 -21.79
CA LEU A 127 -6.97 -28.04 -20.48
C LEU A 127 -8.43 -27.59 -20.30
N ILE A 128 -9.07 -27.98 -19.21
CA ILE A 128 -10.43 -27.58 -18.86
C ILE A 128 -10.36 -26.67 -17.64
N LEU A 129 -10.69 -25.40 -17.85
CA LEU A 129 -10.66 -24.35 -16.83
C LEU A 129 -12.09 -24.11 -16.36
N CYS A 130 -12.33 -24.16 -15.04
CA CYS A 130 -13.63 -23.93 -14.45
C CYS A 130 -13.54 -22.77 -13.45
N ARG A 131 -14.39 -21.76 -13.64
CA ARG A 131 -14.47 -20.57 -12.79
C ARG A 131 -15.92 -20.32 -12.36
N THR A 132 -16.12 -19.90 -11.13
CA THR A 132 -17.42 -19.49 -10.59
C THR A 132 -17.34 -18.07 -10.03
N ARG A 133 -18.17 -17.16 -10.55
CA ARG A 133 -18.23 -15.76 -10.11
C ARG A 133 -19.65 -15.36 -9.73
N ILE A 134 -19.77 -14.33 -8.90
CA ILE A 134 -21.04 -13.66 -8.63
C ILE A 134 -21.08 -12.44 -9.55
N GLN A 135 -22.08 -12.38 -10.42
CA GLN A 135 -22.35 -11.23 -11.26
C GLN A 135 -23.72 -10.68 -10.90
N GLU A 136 -23.75 -9.46 -10.36
CA GLU A 136 -24.95 -8.88 -9.75
C GLU A 136 -25.51 -9.79 -8.65
N LYS A 137 -26.61 -10.48 -8.89
CA LYS A 137 -27.24 -11.43 -7.95
C LYS A 137 -27.04 -12.90 -8.37
N ASP A 138 -26.54 -13.13 -9.56
CA ASP A 138 -26.46 -14.46 -10.15
C ASP A 138 -25.08 -15.06 -9.93
N ARG A 139 -25.06 -16.34 -9.57
CA ARG A 139 -23.83 -17.12 -9.53
C ARG A 139 -23.63 -17.76 -10.89
N ILE A 140 -22.58 -17.38 -11.59
CA ILE A 140 -22.28 -17.87 -12.94
C ILE A 140 -21.10 -18.84 -12.85
N CYS A 141 -21.24 -20.00 -13.49
CA CYS A 141 -20.14 -20.93 -13.74
C CYS A 141 -19.73 -20.87 -15.21
N GLU A 142 -18.44 -20.83 -15.45
CA GLU A 142 -17.84 -20.75 -16.77
C GLU A 142 -16.81 -21.87 -16.92
N ILE A 143 -16.93 -22.64 -18.01
CA ILE A 143 -15.97 -23.66 -18.39
C ILE A 143 -15.35 -23.28 -19.72
N ILE A 144 -14.03 -23.30 -19.78
CA ILE A 144 -13.27 -23.04 -21.01
C ILE A 144 -12.42 -24.28 -21.27
N VAL A 145 -12.48 -24.77 -22.50
CA VAL A 145 -11.72 -25.93 -22.95
C VAL A 145 -10.68 -25.47 -23.96
N CYS A 146 -9.41 -25.64 -23.61
CA CYS A 146 -8.27 -25.21 -24.42
C CYS A 146 -7.45 -26.40 -24.90
N GLU A 147 -7.03 -26.35 -26.16
CA GLU A 147 -5.95 -27.16 -26.72
C GLU A 147 -4.61 -26.50 -26.33
N THR A 148 -3.65 -27.31 -25.87
CA THR A 148 -2.44 -26.81 -25.18
C THR A 148 -1.20 -26.67 -26.08
N SER A 149 -1.15 -27.39 -27.20
CA SER A 149 0.00 -27.42 -28.10
C SER A 149 0.08 -26.16 -28.98
N LEU A 150 -1.06 -25.68 -29.46
CA LEU A 150 -1.25 -24.46 -30.26
C LEU A 150 -1.93 -23.34 -29.47
N GLY A 151 -2.38 -23.62 -28.24
CA GLY A 151 -2.91 -22.62 -27.32
C GLY A 151 -4.24 -22.05 -27.81
N LEU A 152 -5.14 -22.96 -28.18
CA LEU A 152 -6.40 -22.65 -28.85
C LEU A 152 -7.58 -22.90 -27.91
N ARG A 153 -8.60 -22.05 -27.94
CA ARG A 153 -9.89 -22.26 -27.29
C ARG A 153 -10.76 -23.12 -28.22
N LEU A 154 -11.10 -24.32 -27.76
CA LEU A 154 -12.00 -25.25 -28.46
C LEU A 154 -13.47 -24.89 -28.21
N GLY A 155 -13.78 -24.41 -27.00
CA GLY A 155 -15.11 -23.95 -26.66
C GLY A 155 -15.20 -23.39 -25.25
N ALA A 156 -16.27 -22.65 -25.02
CA ALA A 156 -16.64 -22.13 -23.71
C ALA A 156 -18.11 -22.48 -23.42
N VAL A 157 -18.42 -22.68 -22.15
CA VAL A 157 -19.77 -22.92 -21.64
C VAL A 157 -19.97 -22.00 -20.45
N ARG A 158 -20.92 -21.07 -20.56
CA ARG A 158 -21.28 -20.16 -19.47
C ARG A 158 -22.71 -20.43 -19.05
N LEU A 159 -22.92 -20.61 -17.74
CA LEU A 159 -24.22 -20.95 -17.19
C LEU A 159 -24.48 -20.19 -15.90
N SER A 160 -25.60 -19.48 -15.84
CA SER A 160 -26.15 -18.97 -14.57
C SER A 160 -26.69 -20.16 -13.77
N LEU A 161 -26.13 -20.37 -12.59
CA LEU A 161 -26.44 -21.49 -11.73
C LEU A 161 -27.82 -21.31 -11.10
N THR A 162 -28.64 -22.34 -11.23
CA THR A 162 -29.98 -22.44 -10.68
C THR A 162 -29.94 -23.17 -9.32
N LYS A 163 -31.11 -23.41 -8.74
CA LYS A 163 -31.24 -24.26 -7.54
C LYS A 163 -31.01 -25.75 -7.86
N GLU A 164 -31.11 -26.15 -9.13
CA GLU A 164 -30.97 -27.54 -9.59
C GLU A 164 -29.51 -27.84 -9.97
N VAL A 165 -28.61 -27.79 -8.99
CA VAL A 165 -27.15 -27.94 -9.19
C VAL A 165 -26.79 -29.17 -10.04
N GLY A 166 -27.49 -30.29 -9.88
CA GLY A 166 -27.25 -31.51 -10.66
C GLY A 166 -27.51 -31.35 -12.16
N ALA A 167 -28.57 -30.63 -12.54
CA ALA A 167 -28.89 -30.35 -13.94
C ALA A 167 -27.87 -29.39 -14.56
N ASP A 168 -27.47 -28.37 -13.81
CA ASP A 168 -26.48 -27.38 -14.25
C ASP A 168 -25.09 -28.01 -14.44
N VAL A 169 -24.64 -28.83 -13.49
CA VAL A 169 -23.41 -29.64 -13.62
C VAL A 169 -23.46 -30.54 -14.86
N GLY A 170 -24.62 -31.12 -15.16
CA GLY A 170 -24.84 -31.92 -16.37
C GLY A 170 -24.59 -31.11 -17.65
N LYS A 171 -25.26 -29.95 -17.78
CA LYS A 171 -25.11 -29.04 -18.93
C LYS A 171 -23.66 -28.58 -19.12
N LEU A 172 -23.01 -28.21 -18.02
CA LEU A 172 -21.61 -27.78 -17.99
C LEU A 172 -20.66 -28.89 -18.48
N ALA A 173 -20.79 -30.10 -17.96
CA ALA A 173 -19.97 -31.24 -18.36
C ALA A 173 -20.23 -31.67 -19.82
N ASP A 174 -21.48 -31.67 -20.27
CA ASP A 174 -21.83 -32.03 -21.65
C ASP A 174 -21.32 -30.98 -22.65
N GLY A 175 -21.40 -29.69 -22.30
CA GLY A 175 -20.80 -28.63 -23.10
C GLY A 175 -19.28 -28.73 -23.19
N ALA A 176 -18.59 -29.10 -22.10
CA ALA A 176 -17.15 -29.36 -22.13
C ALA A 176 -16.78 -30.56 -23.02
N VAL A 177 -17.54 -31.65 -22.97
CA VAL A 177 -17.36 -32.81 -23.87
C VAL A 177 -17.60 -32.42 -25.33
N LYS A 178 -18.62 -31.60 -25.61
CA LYS A 178 -18.89 -31.08 -26.95
C LYS A 178 -17.72 -30.26 -27.48
N ALA A 179 -17.10 -29.42 -26.63
CA ALA A 179 -15.91 -28.66 -26.99
C ALA A 179 -14.71 -29.57 -27.26
N LEU A 180 -14.48 -30.59 -26.42
CA LEU A 180 -13.41 -31.59 -26.64
C LEU A 180 -13.58 -32.35 -27.96
N GLY A 181 -14.80 -32.56 -28.44
CA GLY A 181 -15.07 -33.18 -29.74
C GLY A 181 -14.56 -32.39 -30.96
N LYS A 182 -14.05 -31.17 -30.74
CA LYS A 182 -13.34 -30.40 -31.77
C LYS A 182 -11.85 -30.70 -31.86
N LEU A 183 -11.29 -31.35 -30.84
CA LEU A 183 -9.89 -31.76 -30.87
C LEU A 183 -9.68 -32.75 -32.02
N GLY A 184 -8.72 -32.45 -32.90
CA GLY A 184 -8.44 -33.25 -34.10
C GLY A 184 -9.32 -32.93 -35.31
N GLN A 185 -10.24 -31.97 -35.25
CA GLN A 185 -10.87 -31.43 -36.45
C GLN A 185 -9.83 -30.66 -37.26
N GLU A 186 -9.90 -30.79 -38.60
CA GLU A 186 -9.08 -29.99 -39.51
C GLU A 186 -9.38 -28.50 -39.28
N MET A 187 -8.33 -27.74 -38.95
CA MET A 187 -8.41 -26.31 -38.73
C MET A 187 -8.38 -25.60 -40.08
N THR A 188 -9.51 -25.00 -40.45
CA THR A 188 -9.66 -24.23 -41.70
C THR A 188 -9.70 -22.73 -41.45
N GLU A 189 -10.01 -22.31 -40.22
CA GLU A 189 -10.02 -20.91 -39.82
C GLU A 189 -9.44 -20.78 -38.41
N LEU A 190 -8.59 -19.78 -38.18
CA LEU A 190 -8.00 -19.46 -36.89
C LEU A 190 -8.24 -17.98 -36.57
N TRP A 191 -8.92 -17.73 -35.46
CA TRP A 191 -9.41 -16.42 -35.07
C TRP A 191 -8.85 -15.97 -33.72
N GLY A 192 -8.75 -14.66 -33.50
CA GLY A 192 -8.45 -14.08 -32.19
C GLY A 192 -9.48 -13.01 -31.85
N VAL A 193 -10.15 -13.09 -30.72
CA VAL A 193 -11.20 -12.14 -30.33
C VAL A 193 -10.85 -11.53 -28.98
N PRO A 194 -10.22 -10.34 -28.95
CA PRO A 194 -9.95 -9.67 -27.69
C PRO A 194 -11.23 -9.04 -27.11
N PRO A 195 -11.25 -8.66 -25.82
CA PRO A 195 -12.36 -7.93 -25.24
C PRO A 195 -12.71 -6.67 -26.06
N LEU A 196 -14.00 -6.39 -26.25
CA LEU A 196 -14.39 -5.16 -26.96
C LEU A 196 -14.01 -3.93 -26.12
N ARG A 197 -13.56 -2.86 -26.77
CA ARG A 197 -13.23 -1.59 -26.10
C ARG A 197 -14.49 -0.83 -25.70
N SER A 198 -14.57 -0.34 -24.47
CA SER A 198 -15.62 0.59 -24.07
C SER A 198 -15.27 2.02 -24.50
N LYS A 199 -16.22 2.71 -25.12
CA LYS A 199 -16.20 4.16 -25.35
C LYS A 199 -16.95 4.95 -24.28
N ASP A 200 -17.41 4.28 -23.24
CA ASP A 200 -18.12 4.93 -22.14
C ASP A 200 -17.13 5.67 -21.24
N LEU A 201 -17.53 6.83 -20.72
CA LEU A 201 -16.70 7.62 -19.79
C LEU A 201 -16.61 6.99 -18.38
N GLY A 202 -17.46 6.00 -18.06
CA GLY A 202 -17.51 5.35 -16.76
C GLY A 202 -17.46 3.82 -16.87
N SER A 203 -17.11 3.16 -15.76
CA SER A 203 -16.92 1.70 -15.68
C SER A 203 -18.20 0.90 -15.46
N LYS A 204 -19.37 1.56 -15.40
CA LYS A 204 -20.67 0.94 -15.10
C LYS A 204 -20.98 -0.27 -15.98
N TYR A 205 -20.53 -0.26 -17.22
CA TYR A 205 -20.82 -1.27 -18.23
C TYR A 205 -19.58 -2.06 -18.69
N ASP A 206 -18.49 -2.04 -17.92
CA ASP A 206 -17.25 -2.72 -18.31
C ASP A 206 -17.42 -4.24 -18.46
N ALA A 207 -18.37 -4.85 -17.74
CA ALA A 207 -18.70 -6.27 -17.90
C ALA A 207 -19.17 -6.64 -19.33
N LEU A 208 -19.68 -5.67 -20.10
CA LEU A 208 -20.11 -5.91 -21.48
C LEU A 208 -18.94 -6.19 -22.42
N ARG A 209 -17.73 -5.71 -22.11
CA ARG A 209 -16.52 -5.91 -22.93
C ARG A 209 -16.31 -7.40 -23.22
N THR A 210 -16.30 -8.20 -22.16
CA THR A 210 -16.12 -9.66 -22.21
C THR A 210 -17.39 -10.37 -22.66
N GLN A 211 -18.58 -9.90 -22.29
CA GLN A 211 -19.84 -10.53 -22.70
C GLN A 211 -20.04 -10.45 -24.22
N LEU A 212 -19.84 -9.27 -24.81
CA LEU A 212 -19.97 -9.08 -26.26
C LEU A 212 -18.88 -9.85 -27.02
N ALA A 213 -17.64 -9.89 -26.51
CA ALA A 213 -16.58 -10.70 -27.09
C ALA A 213 -16.95 -12.20 -27.06
N GLY A 214 -17.51 -12.70 -25.95
CA GLY A 214 -17.99 -14.08 -25.85
C GLY A 214 -19.07 -14.42 -26.90
N LEU A 215 -19.97 -13.48 -27.21
CA LEU A 215 -20.96 -13.67 -28.29
C LEU A 215 -20.31 -13.82 -29.67
N VAL A 216 -19.26 -13.02 -29.94
CA VAL A 216 -18.47 -13.10 -31.17
C VAL A 216 -17.76 -14.46 -31.26
N GLU A 217 -17.09 -14.87 -30.18
CA GLU A 217 -16.39 -16.14 -30.08
C GLU A 217 -17.33 -17.34 -30.29
N GLU A 218 -18.49 -17.35 -29.63
CA GLU A 218 -19.50 -18.39 -29.77
C GLU A 218 -19.95 -18.54 -31.22
N GLU A 219 -20.15 -17.43 -31.92
CA GLU A 219 -20.61 -17.43 -33.31
C GLU A 219 -19.52 -17.95 -34.25
N LEU A 220 -18.27 -17.53 -34.08
CA LEU A 220 -17.13 -18.06 -34.84
C LEU A 220 -16.96 -19.57 -34.61
N LEU A 221 -17.04 -20.03 -33.36
CA LEU A 221 -16.91 -21.43 -32.99
C LEU A 221 -18.06 -22.33 -33.48
N ARG A 222 -19.18 -21.78 -33.96
CA ARG A 222 -20.23 -22.60 -34.61
C ARG A 222 -19.82 -23.08 -36.00
N ARG A 223 -18.86 -22.41 -36.63
CA ARG A 223 -18.37 -22.77 -37.96
C ARG A 223 -17.49 -24.02 -37.87
N LYS A 224 -17.67 -24.94 -38.81
CA LYS A 224 -16.86 -26.16 -38.89
C LYS A 224 -15.43 -25.79 -39.27
N GLY A 225 -14.46 -26.30 -38.52
CA GLY A 225 -13.02 -26.04 -38.75
C GLY A 225 -12.52 -24.70 -38.20
N ALA A 226 -13.39 -23.86 -37.63
CA ALA A 226 -12.97 -22.63 -36.96
C ALA A 226 -12.49 -22.89 -35.53
N GLN A 227 -11.31 -22.37 -35.22
CA GLN A 227 -10.70 -22.38 -33.88
C GLN A 227 -10.36 -20.96 -33.44
N LEU A 228 -10.28 -20.75 -32.13
CA LEU A 228 -9.94 -19.47 -31.53
C LEU A 228 -8.60 -19.56 -30.82
N VAL A 229 -7.82 -18.49 -30.82
CA VAL A 229 -6.69 -18.31 -29.93
C VAL A 229 -7.20 -18.04 -28.52
N GLU A 230 -6.64 -18.74 -27.53
CA GLU A 230 -6.92 -18.45 -26.13
C GLU A 230 -6.11 -17.23 -25.67
N LEU A 231 -6.81 -16.12 -25.38
CA LEU A 231 -6.18 -14.87 -24.95
C LEU A 231 -6.11 -14.73 -23.43
N GLU A 232 -7.20 -15.02 -22.73
CA GLU A 232 -7.36 -14.76 -21.28
C GLU A 232 -6.55 -15.77 -20.45
N TYR A 233 -6.51 -17.03 -20.88
CA TYR A 233 -5.85 -18.13 -20.18
C TYR A 233 -4.55 -18.58 -20.83
N ALA A 234 -3.96 -17.72 -21.66
CA ALA A 234 -2.66 -17.94 -22.28
C ALA A 234 -1.61 -18.41 -21.26
N HIS A 235 -1.55 -17.77 -20.10
CA HIS A 235 -0.63 -18.18 -19.03
C HIS A 235 -0.83 -19.63 -18.55
N ALA A 236 -2.07 -20.07 -18.39
CA ALA A 236 -2.37 -21.43 -17.90
C ALA A 236 -1.86 -22.49 -18.89
N ILE A 237 -1.97 -22.20 -20.19
CA ILE A 237 -1.39 -23.02 -21.26
C ILE A 237 0.14 -23.03 -21.16
N ALA A 238 0.78 -21.87 -20.96
CA ALA A 238 2.23 -21.78 -20.75
C ALA A 238 2.72 -22.64 -19.58
N LEU A 239 2.01 -22.62 -18.46
CA LEU A 239 2.35 -23.44 -17.29
C LEU A 239 2.18 -24.93 -17.58
N ALA A 240 1.07 -25.33 -18.21
CA ALA A 240 0.87 -26.73 -18.60
C ALA A 240 2.01 -27.24 -19.50
N ARG A 241 2.45 -26.43 -20.47
CA ARG A 241 3.61 -26.70 -21.33
C ARG A 241 4.90 -26.84 -20.53
N LYS A 242 5.18 -25.89 -19.62
CA LYS A 242 6.35 -25.94 -18.75
C LYS A 242 6.37 -27.21 -17.90
N HIS A 243 5.25 -27.62 -17.30
CA HIS A 243 5.17 -28.86 -16.52
C HIS A 243 5.32 -30.13 -17.34
N ALA A 244 4.98 -30.08 -18.63
CA ALA A 244 5.25 -31.14 -19.59
C ALA A 244 6.72 -31.14 -20.08
N GLY A 245 7.54 -30.18 -19.65
CA GLY A 245 8.91 -30.01 -20.12
C GLY A 245 9.00 -29.37 -21.51
N THR A 246 7.89 -28.84 -22.03
CA THR A 246 7.86 -28.09 -23.30
C THR A 246 8.21 -26.64 -23.03
N VAL A 247 9.41 -26.23 -23.42
CA VAL A 247 9.94 -24.86 -23.20
C VAL A 247 10.01 -24.05 -24.49
N GLU A 248 9.81 -24.70 -25.63
CA GLU A 248 9.82 -24.06 -26.93
C GLU A 248 8.63 -23.10 -27.08
N PRO A 249 8.86 -21.90 -27.64
CA PRO A 249 7.79 -20.97 -27.96
C PRO A 249 6.75 -21.62 -28.86
N LEU A 250 5.50 -21.19 -28.71
CA LEU A 250 4.40 -21.73 -29.48
C LEU A 250 4.53 -21.32 -30.95
N GLN A 251 4.41 -22.29 -31.85
CA GLN A 251 4.37 -22.06 -33.30
C GLN A 251 2.98 -22.37 -33.83
N ARG A 252 2.35 -21.39 -34.49
CA ARG A 252 1.04 -21.52 -35.13
C ARG A 252 0.91 -20.51 -36.29
N ALA A 253 -0.11 -20.70 -37.11
CA ALA A 253 -0.50 -19.75 -38.15
C ALA A 253 -1.01 -18.43 -37.54
N THR A 254 -0.95 -17.34 -38.31
CA THR A 254 -1.44 -16.04 -37.83
C THR A 254 -2.97 -16.05 -37.73
N PRO A 255 -3.57 -15.80 -36.55
CA PRO A 255 -5.00 -15.66 -36.42
C PRO A 255 -5.50 -14.38 -37.09
N ILE A 256 -6.74 -14.41 -37.61
CA ILE A 256 -7.49 -13.19 -37.92
C ILE A 256 -7.99 -12.61 -36.60
N TYR A 257 -7.47 -11.46 -36.20
CA TYR A 257 -7.95 -10.76 -35.02
C TYR A 257 -9.21 -9.95 -35.35
N LEU A 258 -10.34 -10.32 -34.77
CA LEU A 258 -11.60 -9.58 -34.88
C LEU A 258 -11.77 -8.71 -33.63
N THR A 259 -11.42 -7.43 -33.74
CA THR A 259 -11.52 -6.46 -32.66
C THR A 259 -12.85 -5.71 -32.72
N GLY A 260 -13.18 -5.00 -31.64
CA GLY A 260 -14.37 -4.16 -31.65
C GLY A 260 -14.41 -3.14 -30.54
N GLN A 261 -15.44 -2.33 -30.59
CA GLN A 261 -15.72 -1.29 -29.60
C GLN A 261 -17.23 -1.15 -29.42
N PHE A 262 -17.66 -0.75 -28.23
CA PHE A 262 -19.04 -0.41 -27.96
C PHE A 262 -19.19 0.90 -27.19
N ARG A 263 -20.38 1.48 -27.27
CA ARG A 263 -20.81 2.64 -26.47
C ARG A 263 -22.22 2.39 -25.96
N ASN A 264 -22.48 2.72 -24.71
CA ASN A 264 -23.82 2.78 -24.15
C ASN A 264 -24.36 4.21 -24.17
N SER A 265 -25.67 4.34 -24.39
CA SER A 265 -26.45 5.56 -24.17
C SER A 265 -27.72 5.21 -23.40
N GLY A 266 -28.23 6.14 -22.58
CA GLY A 266 -29.41 5.89 -21.74
C GLY A 266 -29.17 4.99 -20.51
N GLU A 267 -30.25 4.71 -19.77
CA GLU A 267 -30.25 3.85 -18.57
C GLU A 267 -31.51 2.97 -18.52
N GLY A 268 -31.44 1.88 -17.75
CA GLY A 268 -32.56 0.96 -17.56
C GLY A 268 -33.05 0.37 -18.87
N GLU A 269 -34.37 0.39 -19.09
CA GLU A 269 -35.01 -0.09 -20.32
C GLU A 269 -34.73 0.80 -21.54
N MET A 270 -34.34 2.06 -21.33
CA MET A 270 -33.95 2.99 -22.39
C MET A 270 -32.46 2.90 -22.76
N ARG A 271 -31.74 1.92 -22.18
CA ARG A 271 -30.34 1.68 -22.52
C ARG A 271 -30.24 1.21 -23.96
N LYS A 272 -29.37 1.86 -24.71
CA LYS A 272 -29.04 1.51 -26.07
C LYS A 272 -27.55 1.25 -26.24
N LEU A 273 -27.22 0.41 -27.20
CA LEU A 273 -25.87 -0.05 -27.52
C LEU A 273 -25.52 0.30 -28.96
N ALA A 274 -24.34 0.89 -29.13
CA ALA A 274 -23.68 0.99 -30.42
C ALA A 274 -22.46 0.08 -30.43
N ILE A 275 -22.36 -0.84 -31.40
CA ILE A 275 -21.25 -1.80 -31.50
C ILE A 275 -20.59 -1.69 -32.88
N THR A 276 -19.27 -1.78 -32.92
CA THR A 276 -18.48 -1.85 -34.17
C THR A 276 -17.46 -2.97 -34.07
N LEU A 277 -17.31 -3.74 -35.15
CA LEU A 277 -16.30 -4.79 -35.31
C LEU A 277 -15.39 -4.46 -36.48
N GLU A 278 -14.11 -4.79 -36.37
CA GLU A 278 -13.07 -4.57 -37.37
C GLU A 278 -12.04 -5.71 -37.36
N VAL A 279 -11.41 -5.99 -38.50
CA VAL A 279 -10.32 -6.97 -38.58
C VAL A 279 -8.98 -6.23 -38.38
N ALA A 280 -8.20 -6.64 -37.39
CA ALA A 280 -6.93 -5.98 -37.10
C ALA A 280 -5.92 -6.23 -38.23
N GLY A 281 -5.22 -5.17 -38.64
CA GLY A 281 -4.15 -5.24 -39.65
C GLY A 281 -4.61 -5.16 -41.10
N SER A 282 -5.91 -5.09 -41.39
CA SER A 282 -6.38 -4.82 -42.76
C SER A 282 -6.15 -3.34 -43.10
N GLU A 283 -5.25 -3.05 -44.05
CA GLU A 283 -5.01 -1.68 -44.58
C GLU A 283 -6.27 -1.06 -45.18
N ALA A 284 -7.21 -1.91 -45.61
CA ALA A 284 -8.52 -1.52 -46.06
C ALA A 284 -9.42 -1.29 -44.85
N GLY A 285 -9.47 -0.06 -44.34
CA GLY A 285 -10.52 0.43 -43.42
C GLY A 285 -11.93 0.45 -44.05
N THR A 286 -12.21 -0.48 -44.96
CA THR A 286 -13.36 -0.51 -45.89
C THR A 286 -14.45 -1.49 -45.50
N ALA A 287 -14.28 -2.28 -44.44
CA ALA A 287 -15.44 -2.89 -43.82
C ALA A 287 -16.23 -1.74 -43.17
N GLU A 288 -17.19 -1.17 -43.91
CA GLU A 288 -18.13 -0.17 -43.41
C GLU A 288 -18.47 -0.54 -41.97
N SER A 289 -18.01 0.28 -41.02
CA SER A 289 -18.60 0.26 -39.70
C SER A 289 -20.04 0.63 -39.97
N VAL A 290 -20.93 -0.34 -40.10
CA VAL A 290 -22.35 -0.05 -39.99
C VAL A 290 -22.51 0.15 -38.49
N PRO A 291 -22.55 1.40 -37.98
CA PRO A 291 -22.88 1.57 -36.58
C PRO A 291 -24.29 1.00 -36.47
N ALA A 292 -24.43 -0.13 -35.80
CA ALA A 292 -25.71 -0.52 -35.27
C ALA A 292 -25.96 0.42 -34.11
N ALA A 293 -26.29 1.67 -34.43
CA ALA A 293 -26.44 2.73 -33.46
C ALA A 293 -27.76 2.52 -32.73
N ASP A 294 -27.74 2.81 -31.44
CA ASP A 294 -28.96 2.94 -30.66
C ASP A 294 -29.83 1.67 -30.56
N LEU A 295 -29.20 0.48 -30.61
CA LEU A 295 -29.90 -0.80 -30.46
C LEU A 295 -30.28 -1.12 -29.03
N LEU A 296 -31.45 -1.72 -28.82
CA LEU A 296 -31.75 -2.35 -27.53
C LEU A 296 -30.80 -3.53 -27.28
N PRO A 297 -30.48 -3.90 -26.02
CA PRO A 297 -29.51 -4.96 -25.73
C PRO A 297 -29.79 -6.31 -26.41
N ALA A 298 -31.08 -6.69 -26.53
CA ALA A 298 -31.48 -7.92 -27.20
C ALA A 298 -31.28 -7.86 -28.73
N GLU A 299 -31.54 -6.70 -29.34
CA GLU A 299 -31.30 -6.47 -30.77
C GLU A 299 -29.81 -6.42 -31.09
N ALA A 300 -29.03 -5.82 -30.19
CA ALA A 300 -27.58 -5.73 -30.30
C ALA A 300 -26.91 -7.10 -30.40
N GLU A 301 -27.36 -8.10 -29.63
CA GLU A 301 -26.84 -9.47 -29.75
C GLU A 301 -27.11 -10.07 -31.14
N LYS A 302 -28.34 -9.96 -31.63
CA LYS A 302 -28.72 -10.50 -32.94
C LYS A 302 -27.89 -9.87 -34.06
N VAL A 303 -27.83 -8.53 -34.08
CA VAL A 303 -27.08 -7.78 -35.09
C VAL A 303 -25.58 -8.08 -35.01
N LEU A 304 -25.05 -8.23 -33.80
CA LEU A 304 -23.65 -8.63 -33.61
C LEU A 304 -23.36 -10.00 -34.24
N ARG A 305 -24.20 -11.01 -33.99
CA ARG A 305 -24.04 -12.35 -34.58
C ARG A 305 -24.11 -12.32 -36.11
N GLU A 306 -25.10 -11.62 -36.67
CA GLU A 306 -25.22 -11.45 -38.14
C GLU A 306 -23.98 -10.77 -38.74
N ARG A 307 -23.44 -9.77 -38.05
CA ARG A 307 -22.21 -9.09 -38.48
C ARG A 307 -20.99 -10.00 -38.42
N VAL A 308 -20.83 -10.79 -37.36
CA VAL A 308 -19.73 -11.76 -37.24
C VAL A 308 -19.80 -12.80 -38.36
N GLN A 309 -21.00 -13.30 -38.68
CA GLN A 309 -21.19 -14.24 -39.80
C GLN A 309 -20.79 -13.62 -41.14
N ALA A 310 -21.15 -12.35 -41.38
CA ALA A 310 -20.78 -11.64 -42.59
C ALA A 310 -19.26 -11.48 -42.71
N ILE A 311 -18.60 -11.01 -41.65
CA ILE A 311 -17.13 -10.87 -41.62
C ILE A 311 -16.46 -12.23 -41.81
N ALA A 312 -16.89 -13.27 -41.09
CA ALA A 312 -16.33 -14.62 -41.21
C ALA A 312 -16.50 -15.22 -42.61
N LYS A 313 -17.58 -14.89 -43.32
CA LYS A 313 -17.78 -15.28 -44.71
C LYS A 313 -16.82 -14.55 -45.66
N GLU A 314 -16.52 -13.29 -45.38
CA GLU A 314 -15.64 -12.45 -46.20
C GLU A 314 -14.16 -12.84 -46.07
N VAL A 315 -13.68 -13.07 -44.84
CA VAL A 315 -12.23 -13.25 -44.58
C VAL A 315 -11.83 -14.63 -44.06
N GLY A 316 -12.76 -15.47 -43.60
CA GLY A 316 -12.42 -16.74 -42.94
C GLY A 316 -11.78 -17.78 -43.87
N GLY A 317 -12.12 -17.77 -45.16
CA GLY A 317 -11.65 -18.78 -46.13
C GLY A 317 -10.30 -18.50 -46.80
N SER A 318 -9.66 -17.36 -46.49
CA SER A 318 -8.45 -16.89 -47.18
C SER A 318 -7.15 -17.07 -46.38
N GLN A 319 -7.18 -17.76 -45.23
CA GLN A 319 -5.98 -17.97 -44.42
C GLN A 319 -5.06 -19.02 -45.01
N GLU A 320 -3.80 -18.66 -45.25
CA GLU A 320 -2.73 -19.63 -45.47
C GLU A 320 -2.20 -20.10 -44.10
N PHE A 321 -2.26 -21.40 -43.83
CA PHE A 321 -1.73 -21.98 -42.60
C PHE A 321 -0.22 -22.28 -42.74
N SER A 322 0.58 -21.23 -42.94
CA SER A 322 2.04 -21.35 -42.97
C SER A 322 2.65 -21.11 -41.58
N LEU A 323 3.56 -21.98 -41.14
CA LEU A 323 4.23 -21.86 -39.84
C LEU A 323 5.25 -20.70 -39.76
N LYS A 324 5.45 -19.94 -40.85
CA LYS A 324 6.47 -18.89 -40.93
C LYS A 324 6.04 -17.54 -40.30
N GLU A 325 4.85 -17.45 -39.74
CA GLU A 325 4.18 -16.16 -39.49
C GLU A 325 4.06 -15.71 -38.02
N THR A 326 4.64 -16.44 -37.06
CA THR A 326 4.59 -16.05 -35.64
C THR A 326 5.05 -14.60 -35.40
N ALA A 327 6.00 -14.10 -36.20
CA ALA A 327 6.45 -12.71 -36.11
C ALA A 327 5.35 -11.67 -36.44
N THR A 328 4.48 -11.97 -37.41
CA THR A 328 3.35 -11.13 -37.80
C THR A 328 2.30 -11.09 -36.70
N GLU A 329 2.00 -12.23 -36.08
CA GLU A 329 1.11 -12.30 -34.92
C GLU A 329 1.65 -11.47 -33.75
N ILE A 330 2.94 -11.60 -33.43
CA ILE A 330 3.60 -10.80 -32.38
C ILE A 330 3.48 -9.30 -32.65
N GLY A 331 3.67 -8.87 -33.90
CA GLY A 331 3.50 -7.48 -34.32
C GLY A 331 2.06 -6.98 -34.12
N THR A 332 1.08 -7.80 -34.48
CA THR A 332 -0.35 -7.50 -34.32
C THR A 332 -0.72 -7.38 -32.84
N LEU A 333 -0.33 -8.35 -32.00
CA LEU A 333 -0.55 -8.31 -30.55
C LEU A 333 0.13 -7.09 -29.90
N ALA A 334 1.31 -6.69 -30.36
CA ALA A 334 1.97 -5.47 -29.88
C ALA A 334 1.17 -4.19 -30.22
N SER A 335 0.53 -4.12 -31.38
CA SER A 335 -0.36 -3.02 -31.75
C SER A 335 -1.62 -3.01 -30.87
N LEU A 336 -2.28 -4.16 -30.75
CA LEU A 336 -3.48 -4.32 -29.92
C LEU A 336 -3.21 -3.95 -28.46
N SER A 337 -2.07 -4.36 -27.90
CA SER A 337 -1.67 -3.99 -26.54
C SER A 337 -1.60 -2.46 -26.35
N LYS A 338 -1.00 -1.74 -27.31
CA LYS A 338 -0.95 -0.26 -27.28
C LYS A 338 -2.32 0.37 -27.40
N GLU A 339 -3.24 -0.23 -28.15
CA GLU A 339 -4.62 0.25 -28.27
C GLU A 339 -5.39 0.09 -26.95
N PHE A 340 -5.30 -1.07 -26.30
CA PHE A 340 -5.88 -1.27 -24.98
C PHE A 340 -5.27 -0.31 -23.94
N GLN A 341 -3.96 -0.09 -23.99
CA GLN A 341 -3.26 0.90 -23.16
C GLN A 341 -3.85 2.31 -23.33
N LYS A 342 -4.07 2.77 -24.58
CA LYS A 342 -4.67 4.07 -24.88
C LYS A 342 -6.10 4.20 -24.35
N SER A 343 -6.86 3.11 -24.36
CA SER A 343 -8.23 3.09 -23.82
C SER A 343 -8.31 2.95 -22.29
N GLY A 344 -7.17 2.76 -21.61
CA GLY A 344 -7.14 2.50 -20.17
C GLY A 344 -7.64 1.11 -19.76
N ASP A 345 -7.77 0.18 -20.70
CA ASP A 345 -8.23 -1.19 -20.45
C ASP A 345 -7.04 -2.09 -20.10
N ALA A 346 -6.68 -2.10 -18.83
CA ALA A 346 -5.58 -2.92 -18.34
C ALA A 346 -5.84 -4.43 -18.45
N GLU A 347 -7.10 -4.89 -18.45
CA GLU A 347 -7.44 -6.31 -18.53
C GLU A 347 -7.24 -6.85 -19.94
N GLY A 348 -7.82 -6.15 -20.93
CA GLY A 348 -7.60 -6.46 -22.34
C GLY A 348 -6.12 -6.36 -22.70
N GLN A 349 -5.42 -5.33 -22.22
CA GLN A 349 -3.99 -5.19 -22.45
C GLN A 349 -3.19 -6.37 -21.87
N LEU A 350 -3.52 -6.81 -20.66
CA LEU A 350 -2.85 -7.94 -20.00
C LEU A 350 -3.05 -9.24 -20.77
N ALA A 351 -4.28 -9.57 -21.16
CA ALA A 351 -4.57 -10.79 -21.93
C ALA A 351 -3.74 -10.84 -23.22
N ILE A 352 -3.64 -9.73 -23.93
CA ILE A 352 -2.86 -9.61 -25.17
C ILE A 352 -1.35 -9.80 -24.93
N LEU A 353 -0.81 -9.25 -23.85
CA LEU A 353 0.60 -9.44 -23.49
C LEU A 353 0.89 -10.87 -23.07
N GLU A 354 -0.02 -11.51 -22.34
CA GLU A 354 0.07 -12.92 -21.93
C GLU A 354 0.09 -13.86 -23.14
N THR A 355 -0.78 -13.62 -24.13
CA THR A 355 -0.74 -14.36 -25.40
C THR A 355 0.58 -14.13 -26.14
N ARG A 356 1.07 -12.90 -26.20
CA ARG A 356 2.34 -12.59 -26.84
C ARG A 356 3.49 -13.34 -26.18
N LEU A 357 3.49 -13.47 -24.85
CA LEU A 357 4.48 -14.22 -24.09
C LEU A 357 4.46 -15.74 -24.39
N LEU A 358 3.34 -16.30 -24.84
CA LEU A 358 3.30 -17.69 -25.35
C LEU A 358 4.08 -17.87 -26.66
N LEU A 359 4.02 -16.85 -27.53
CA LEU A 359 4.64 -16.87 -28.85
C LEU A 359 6.11 -16.50 -28.80
N LYS A 360 6.47 -15.62 -27.85
CA LYS A 360 7.83 -15.17 -27.63
C LYS A 360 8.00 -14.77 -26.19
N ASP A 361 8.87 -15.50 -25.50
CA ASP A 361 9.35 -15.12 -24.17
C ASP A 361 10.29 -13.92 -24.31
N ASP A 362 9.71 -12.71 -24.40
CA ASP A 362 10.45 -11.46 -24.43
C ASP A 362 10.27 -10.64 -23.16
N PHE A 363 11.39 -10.13 -22.70
CA PHE A 363 11.49 -9.45 -21.44
C PHE A 363 10.70 -8.14 -21.38
N ALA A 364 10.61 -7.40 -22.48
CA ALA A 364 9.83 -6.17 -22.55
C ALA A 364 8.33 -6.43 -22.28
N SER A 365 7.80 -7.52 -22.83
CA SER A 365 6.41 -7.95 -22.57
C SER A 365 6.21 -8.40 -21.13
N MET A 366 7.20 -9.10 -20.53
CA MET A 366 7.16 -9.46 -19.10
C MET A 366 7.11 -8.22 -18.21
N GLN A 367 7.94 -7.22 -18.49
CA GLN A 367 7.97 -5.97 -17.73
C GLN A 367 6.66 -5.20 -17.82
N GLU A 368 6.14 -5.02 -19.03
CA GLU A 368 4.88 -4.29 -19.25
C GLU A 368 3.70 -5.02 -18.57
N THR A 369 3.66 -6.36 -18.67
CA THR A 369 2.70 -7.20 -17.95
C THR A 369 2.76 -6.92 -16.45
N LEU A 370 3.96 -6.97 -15.87
CA LEU A 370 4.13 -6.73 -14.44
C LEU A 370 3.76 -5.30 -14.03
N ARG A 371 4.09 -4.31 -14.86
CA ARG A 371 3.72 -2.90 -14.64
C ARG A 371 2.20 -2.73 -14.56
N LEU A 372 1.45 -3.34 -15.48
CA LEU A 372 -0.02 -3.28 -15.50
C LEU A 372 -0.62 -3.98 -14.28
N LEU A 373 -0.08 -5.15 -13.95
CA LEU A 373 -0.47 -5.88 -12.76
C LEU A 373 -0.21 -5.09 -11.49
N GLY A 374 0.92 -4.38 -11.40
CA GLY A 374 1.25 -3.52 -10.27
C GLY A 374 0.26 -2.36 -10.12
N LYS A 375 -0.10 -1.71 -11.23
CA LYS A 375 -1.15 -0.67 -11.24
C LYS A 375 -2.50 -1.23 -10.79
N ARG A 376 -2.86 -2.42 -11.26
CA ARG A 376 -4.15 -3.06 -10.93
C ARG A 376 -4.21 -3.47 -9.46
N VAL A 377 -3.13 -4.07 -8.94
CA VAL A 377 -2.99 -4.38 -7.51
C VAL A 377 -3.15 -3.12 -6.68
N ARG A 378 -2.45 -2.05 -7.03
CA ARG A 378 -2.56 -0.78 -6.32
C ARG A 378 -3.97 -0.21 -6.38
N PHE A 379 -4.60 -0.22 -7.55
CA PHE A 379 -5.99 0.23 -7.71
C PHE A 379 -6.95 -0.56 -6.81
N HIS A 380 -6.90 -1.89 -6.83
CA HIS A 380 -7.77 -2.71 -5.98
C HIS A 380 -7.37 -2.66 -4.50
N TRP A 381 -6.11 -2.36 -4.18
CA TRP A 381 -5.69 -2.10 -2.80
C TRP A 381 -6.30 -0.79 -2.30
N GLU A 382 -6.14 0.30 -3.04
CA GLU A 382 -6.71 1.61 -2.70
C GLU A 382 -8.25 1.54 -2.64
N LYS A 383 -8.90 0.95 -3.67
CA LYS A 383 -10.36 0.75 -3.69
C LYS A 383 -10.86 -0.24 -2.65
N GLY A 384 -10.15 -1.34 -2.46
CA GLY A 384 -10.48 -2.35 -1.45
C GLY A 384 -10.39 -1.77 -0.05
N GLN A 385 -9.48 -0.82 0.20
CA GLN A 385 -9.45 -0.04 1.43
C GLN A 385 -10.61 0.96 1.50
N ASP A 386 -11.02 1.56 0.38
CA ASP A 386 -12.13 2.52 0.32
C ASP A 386 -13.50 1.85 0.54
N VAL A 387 -13.73 0.62 0.08
CA VAL A 387 -15.08 0.01 0.09
C VAL A 387 -15.35 -0.85 1.33
N VAL A 388 -14.47 -0.84 2.34
CA VAL A 388 -14.69 -1.62 3.57
C VAL A 388 -15.78 -0.99 4.46
N ALA A 389 -17.03 -1.03 4.01
CA ALA A 389 -18.19 -0.94 4.88
C ALA A 389 -18.51 -2.36 5.38
N PHE A 390 -18.20 -2.62 6.65
CA PHE A 390 -18.65 -3.84 7.31
C PHE A 390 -20.14 -3.72 7.64
N ARG A 391 -20.92 -4.75 7.35
CA ARG A 391 -22.24 -4.93 7.96
C ARG A 391 -22.09 -5.79 9.21
N GLN A 392 -22.83 -5.44 10.26
CA GLN A 392 -22.96 -6.29 11.44
C GLN A 392 -23.95 -7.42 11.12
N VAL A 393 -23.52 -8.67 11.26
CA VAL A 393 -24.37 -9.85 11.12
C VAL A 393 -24.45 -10.54 12.47
N THR A 394 -25.66 -10.67 12.98
CA THR A 394 -25.94 -11.40 14.23
C THR A 394 -26.15 -12.87 13.92
N GLU A 395 -25.23 -13.71 14.35
CA GLU A 395 -25.28 -15.16 14.17
C GLU A 395 -25.76 -15.82 15.47
N LYS A 396 -26.85 -16.61 15.39
CA LYS A 396 -27.30 -17.42 16.53
C LYS A 396 -26.43 -18.67 16.66
N LEU A 397 -25.82 -18.84 17.83
CA LEU A 397 -25.07 -20.03 18.18
C LEU A 397 -26.00 -21.21 18.47
N PRO A 398 -25.53 -22.46 18.30
CA PRO A 398 -26.29 -23.67 18.63
C PRO A 398 -26.80 -23.75 20.08
N GLY A 399 -26.26 -22.95 21.00
CA GLY A 399 -26.68 -22.85 22.41
C GLY A 399 -27.59 -21.67 22.74
N GLY A 400 -28.16 -20.97 21.75
CA GLY A 400 -29.10 -19.86 21.96
C GLY A 400 -28.47 -18.47 22.17
N GLY A 401 -27.15 -18.38 22.34
CA GLY A 401 -26.42 -17.11 22.33
C GLY A 401 -26.35 -16.49 20.93
N THR A 402 -26.15 -15.17 20.85
CA THR A 402 -25.91 -14.46 19.58
C THR A 402 -24.53 -13.85 19.55
N ILE A 403 -23.79 -13.99 18.45
CA ILE A 403 -22.54 -13.27 18.21
C ILE A 403 -22.80 -12.25 17.10
N VAL A 404 -22.44 -10.99 17.33
CA VAL A 404 -22.43 -9.95 16.30
C VAL A 404 -21.06 -9.96 15.62
N LYS A 405 -21.03 -10.26 14.32
CA LYS A 405 -19.80 -10.28 13.51
C LYS A 405 -19.85 -9.18 12.45
N SER A 406 -18.81 -8.35 12.39
CA SER A 406 -18.55 -7.49 11.23
C SER A 406 -18.14 -8.35 10.04
N VAL A 407 -18.98 -8.42 9.00
CA VAL A 407 -18.61 -9.03 7.71
C VAL A 407 -18.57 -7.97 6.62
N PRO A 408 -17.60 -8.02 5.69
CA PRO A 408 -17.60 -7.13 4.53
C PRO A 408 -18.97 -7.21 3.83
N ASN A 409 -19.51 -6.08 3.37
CA ASN A 409 -20.64 -6.15 2.46
C ASN A 409 -20.24 -6.88 1.16
N GLU A 410 -21.21 -7.30 0.36
CA GLU A 410 -20.94 -8.11 -0.85
C GLU A 410 -20.02 -7.40 -1.85
N GLN A 411 -20.13 -6.07 -1.95
CA GLN A 411 -19.26 -5.25 -2.79
C GLN A 411 -17.80 -5.25 -2.31
N ALA A 412 -17.59 -5.11 -0.99
CA ALA A 412 -16.28 -5.17 -0.36
C ALA A 412 -15.66 -6.56 -0.52
N ALA A 413 -16.45 -7.62 -0.33
CA ALA A 413 -15.99 -9.00 -0.56
C ALA A 413 -15.56 -9.22 -2.02
N ALA A 414 -16.34 -8.72 -2.99
CA ALA A 414 -16.00 -8.79 -4.41
C ALA A 414 -14.69 -8.04 -4.72
N GLN A 415 -14.55 -6.80 -4.22
CA GLN A 415 -13.33 -6.01 -4.44
C GLN A 415 -12.10 -6.59 -3.75
N MET A 416 -12.25 -7.16 -2.55
CA MET A 416 -11.16 -7.89 -1.88
C MET A 416 -10.74 -9.11 -2.69
N GLN A 417 -11.69 -9.85 -3.25
CA GLN A 417 -11.40 -11.00 -4.11
C GLN A 417 -10.69 -10.59 -5.41
N GLU A 418 -11.11 -9.47 -6.01
CA GLU A 418 -10.41 -8.88 -7.16
C GLU A 418 -9.00 -8.42 -6.79
N GLY A 419 -8.83 -7.80 -5.63
CA GLY A 419 -7.52 -7.39 -5.10
C GLY A 419 -6.59 -8.59 -4.88
N LEU A 420 -7.10 -9.67 -4.28
CA LEU A 420 -6.34 -10.92 -4.11
C LEU A 420 -5.98 -11.53 -5.46
N THR A 421 -6.90 -11.49 -6.43
CA THR A 421 -6.64 -11.97 -7.79
C THR A 421 -5.55 -11.14 -8.46
N ALA A 422 -5.62 -9.81 -8.37
CA ALA A 422 -4.59 -8.92 -8.89
C ALA A 422 -3.24 -9.17 -8.22
N MET A 423 -3.20 -9.37 -6.90
CA MET A 423 -1.97 -9.67 -6.16
C MET A 423 -1.34 -10.98 -6.64
N ASN A 424 -2.16 -12.01 -6.81
CA ASN A 424 -1.71 -13.30 -7.33
C ASN A 424 -1.16 -13.16 -8.76
N LEU A 425 -1.82 -12.38 -9.62
CA LEU A 425 -1.31 -12.11 -10.95
C LEU A 425 0.02 -11.35 -10.91
N TYR A 426 0.13 -10.28 -10.14
CA TYR A 426 1.38 -9.51 -9.98
C TYR A 426 2.52 -10.41 -9.51
N ARG A 427 2.23 -11.28 -8.55
CA ARG A 427 3.17 -12.28 -8.06
C ARG A 427 3.63 -13.25 -9.14
N ARG A 428 2.75 -13.70 -10.03
CA ARG A 428 3.14 -14.51 -11.20
C ARG A 428 4.11 -13.76 -12.11
N GLY A 429 3.86 -12.46 -12.35
CA GLY A 429 4.79 -11.62 -13.10
C GLY A 429 6.17 -11.50 -12.42
N LEU A 430 6.22 -11.39 -11.09
CA LEU A 430 7.47 -11.43 -10.32
C LEU A 430 8.21 -12.76 -10.51
N GLN A 431 7.51 -13.89 -10.50
CA GLN A 431 8.12 -15.21 -10.71
C GLN A 431 8.68 -15.38 -12.13
N ARG A 432 8.03 -14.82 -13.15
CA ARG A 432 8.60 -14.81 -14.51
C ARG A 432 9.88 -14.01 -14.60
N ILE A 433 9.90 -12.84 -13.97
CA ILE A 433 11.12 -12.03 -13.90
C ILE A 433 12.20 -12.80 -13.15
N ARG A 434 11.89 -13.47 -12.04
CA ARG A 434 12.83 -14.36 -11.35
C ARG A 434 13.40 -15.44 -12.28
N GLY A 435 12.54 -16.11 -13.04
CA GLY A 435 12.94 -17.08 -14.06
C GLY A 435 13.89 -16.48 -15.09
N TYR A 436 13.55 -15.32 -15.66
CA TYR A 436 14.44 -14.59 -16.56
C TYR A 436 15.78 -14.25 -15.90
N LEU A 437 15.73 -13.74 -14.66
CA LEU A 437 16.90 -13.32 -13.88
C LEU A 437 17.84 -14.50 -13.56
N SER A 438 17.33 -15.72 -13.46
CA SER A 438 18.11 -16.94 -13.22
C SER A 438 18.99 -17.37 -14.40
N VAL A 439 18.65 -16.95 -15.63
CA VAL A 439 19.44 -17.24 -16.82
C VAL A 439 20.62 -16.26 -16.90
N PRO A 440 21.89 -16.73 -16.97
CA PRO A 440 23.05 -15.85 -17.09
C PRO A 440 22.93 -14.91 -18.31
N PRO A 441 23.32 -13.63 -18.19
CA PRO A 441 23.29 -12.72 -19.33
C PRO A 441 24.26 -13.19 -20.43
N VAL A 442 23.80 -13.16 -21.69
CA VAL A 442 24.65 -13.42 -22.85
C VAL A 442 25.55 -12.19 -23.09
N PRO A 443 26.89 -12.31 -23.06
CA PRO A 443 27.80 -11.16 -23.08
C PRO A 443 27.68 -10.22 -24.29
N SER A 444 27.17 -10.71 -25.44
CA SER A 444 27.08 -9.98 -26.70
C SER A 444 25.69 -9.43 -27.04
N ALA A 445 24.66 -9.76 -26.26
CA ALA A 445 23.30 -9.30 -26.54
C ALA A 445 23.10 -7.86 -26.04
N PRO A 446 22.49 -6.96 -26.84
CA PRO A 446 22.12 -5.63 -26.36
C PRO A 446 21.18 -5.78 -25.15
N GLN A 447 21.68 -5.43 -23.97
CA GLN A 447 20.88 -5.55 -22.76
C GLN A 447 19.87 -4.41 -22.72
N THR A 448 18.59 -4.78 -22.72
CA THR A 448 17.52 -3.82 -22.45
C THR A 448 17.59 -3.49 -20.97
N GLN A 449 17.92 -2.24 -20.62
CA GLN A 449 17.89 -1.80 -19.23
C GLN A 449 16.49 -1.98 -18.66
N LEU A 450 16.40 -2.48 -17.44
CA LEU A 450 15.17 -2.35 -16.70
C LEU A 450 14.95 -0.90 -16.33
N ILE A 451 13.69 -0.45 -16.39
CA ILE A 451 13.27 0.79 -15.76
C ILE A 451 12.83 0.41 -14.34
N PRO A 452 13.68 0.56 -13.30
CA PRO A 452 13.43 -0.03 -11.99
C PRO A 452 12.27 0.67 -11.25
N VAL A 453 12.00 1.94 -11.61
CA VAL A 453 10.94 2.76 -11.02
C VAL A 453 9.56 2.13 -11.21
N GLU A 454 9.26 1.57 -12.37
CA GLU A 454 7.90 1.08 -12.66
C GLU A 454 7.60 -0.27 -12.01
N LEU A 455 8.64 -1.06 -11.75
CA LEU A 455 8.61 -2.33 -11.04
C LEU A 455 8.40 -2.20 -9.53
N MET A 456 8.75 -1.03 -8.96
CA MET A 456 8.79 -0.84 -7.50
C MET A 456 7.55 -0.14 -6.92
N LEU A 457 6.70 0.45 -7.77
CA LEU A 457 5.57 1.29 -7.36
C LEU A 457 4.30 0.55 -6.92
N ALA A 458 4.23 -0.78 -7.02
CA ALA A 458 3.00 -1.52 -6.70
C ALA A 458 2.65 -1.52 -5.20
N PHE A 459 3.66 -1.48 -4.31
CA PHE A 459 3.46 -1.60 -2.85
C PHE A 459 4.19 -0.56 -2.01
N GLN A 460 4.91 0.38 -2.61
CA GLN A 460 5.49 1.48 -1.84
C GLN A 460 4.39 2.34 -1.21
N GLY A 461 4.42 2.42 0.12
CA GLY A 461 3.81 3.51 0.87
C GLY A 461 2.30 3.45 1.07
N VAL A 462 1.63 2.30 0.90
CA VAL A 462 0.21 2.21 1.30
C VAL A 462 0.05 1.43 2.60
N PRO A 463 0.05 2.11 3.76
CA PRO A 463 -0.06 1.45 5.05
C PRO A 463 -1.38 0.67 5.15
N PRO A 464 -1.38 -0.52 5.79
CA PRO A 464 -2.62 -1.23 6.08
C PRO A 464 -3.50 -0.37 7.00
N ARG A 465 -4.80 -0.28 6.70
CA ARG A 465 -5.78 0.31 7.63
C ARG A 465 -6.08 -0.71 8.74
N ALA A 466 -6.49 -0.23 9.92
CA ALA A 466 -6.82 -1.11 11.05
C ALA A 466 -7.92 -2.14 10.70
N GLU A 467 -8.83 -1.75 9.81
CA GLU A 467 -9.91 -2.57 9.25
C GLU A 467 -9.50 -3.54 8.14
N THR A 468 -8.29 -3.45 7.58
CA THR A 468 -7.89 -4.33 6.48
C THR A 468 -7.86 -5.79 6.96
N PRO A 469 -8.55 -6.74 6.28
CA PRO A 469 -8.54 -8.13 6.71
C PRO A 469 -7.12 -8.69 6.81
N ARG A 470 -6.84 -9.44 7.88
CA ARG A 470 -5.49 -10.00 8.13
C ARG A 470 -4.98 -10.86 6.97
N SER A 471 -5.86 -11.61 6.30
CA SER A 471 -5.49 -12.39 5.10
C SER A 471 -4.97 -11.51 3.97
N TYR A 472 -5.58 -10.33 3.80
CA TYR A 472 -5.19 -9.34 2.80
C TYR A 472 -3.87 -8.65 3.17
N ILE A 473 -3.68 -8.29 4.45
CA ILE A 473 -2.41 -7.76 4.96
C ILE A 473 -1.28 -8.79 4.78
N ALA A 474 -1.53 -10.05 5.14
CA ALA A 474 -0.55 -11.12 5.00
C ALA A 474 -0.17 -11.36 3.53
N ALA A 475 -1.14 -11.29 2.61
CA ALA A 475 -0.90 -11.38 1.16
C ALA A 475 -0.03 -10.22 0.66
N ALA A 476 -0.34 -8.98 1.06
CA ALA A 476 0.45 -7.80 0.68
C ALA A 476 1.87 -7.81 1.26
N GLN A 477 2.04 -8.12 2.56
CA GLN A 477 3.35 -8.24 3.19
C GLN A 477 4.21 -9.33 2.52
N ARG A 478 3.58 -10.46 2.16
CA ARG A 478 4.25 -11.51 1.40
C ARG A 478 4.69 -11.00 0.03
N LEU A 479 3.81 -10.31 -0.68
CA LEU A 479 4.10 -9.78 -2.01
C LEU A 479 5.19 -8.70 -1.99
N SER A 480 5.21 -7.84 -0.97
CA SER A 480 6.29 -6.88 -0.69
C SER A 480 7.64 -7.58 -0.51
N ARG A 481 7.68 -8.69 0.26
CA ARG A 481 8.90 -9.49 0.43
C ARG A 481 9.39 -10.09 -0.90
N GLU A 482 8.49 -10.65 -1.71
CA GLU A 482 8.88 -11.24 -3.00
C GLU A 482 9.31 -10.21 -4.02
N GLN A 483 8.66 -9.05 -4.05
CA GLN A 483 9.07 -7.91 -4.85
C GLN A 483 10.47 -7.45 -4.44
N ARG A 484 10.76 -7.40 -3.14
CA ARG A 484 12.11 -7.11 -2.62
C ARG A 484 13.12 -8.14 -3.09
N GLU A 485 12.82 -9.43 -3.02
CA GLU A 485 13.73 -10.48 -3.50
C GLU A 485 14.03 -10.36 -5.00
N VAL A 486 13.01 -10.14 -5.83
CA VAL A 486 13.17 -9.96 -7.28
C VAL A 486 13.96 -8.69 -7.60
N ALA A 487 13.68 -7.59 -6.91
CA ALA A 487 14.46 -6.36 -7.03
C ALA A 487 15.94 -6.59 -6.68
N MET A 488 16.23 -7.38 -5.64
CA MET A 488 17.60 -7.71 -5.25
C MET A 488 18.31 -8.59 -6.30
N GLN A 489 17.63 -9.56 -6.89
CA GLN A 489 18.19 -10.38 -7.98
C GLN A 489 18.48 -9.52 -9.23
N LEU A 490 17.58 -8.59 -9.53
CA LEU A 490 17.73 -7.65 -10.62
C LEU A 490 18.98 -6.78 -10.43
N VAL A 491 19.12 -6.17 -9.25
CA VAL A 491 20.25 -5.33 -8.87
C VAL A 491 21.57 -6.08 -9.06
N ARG A 492 21.65 -7.35 -8.64
CA ARG A 492 22.83 -8.22 -8.83
C ARG A 492 23.13 -8.50 -10.30
N ARG A 493 22.10 -8.73 -11.11
CA ARG A 493 22.26 -8.99 -12.55
C ARG A 493 22.75 -7.75 -13.28
N GLU A 494 22.15 -6.60 -13.01
CA GLU A 494 22.54 -5.31 -13.60
C GLU A 494 23.96 -4.91 -13.21
N ALA A 495 24.31 -5.15 -11.94
CA ALA A 495 25.67 -5.05 -11.44
C ALA A 495 26.67 -5.86 -12.28
N LYS A 496 26.40 -7.13 -12.54
CA LYS A 496 27.26 -8.00 -13.39
C LYS A 496 27.35 -7.53 -14.83
N ALA A 497 26.29 -6.89 -15.32
CA ALA A 497 26.27 -6.27 -16.64
C ALA A 497 26.96 -4.91 -16.70
N GLY A 498 27.49 -4.42 -15.57
CA GLY A 498 28.18 -3.13 -15.48
C GLY A 498 27.26 -1.92 -15.43
N PHE A 499 25.99 -2.10 -15.05
CA PHE A 499 25.09 -0.98 -14.78
C PHE A 499 25.15 -0.57 -13.30
N ALA A 500 25.02 0.73 -13.05
CA ALA A 500 24.98 1.32 -11.70
C ALA A 500 23.56 1.69 -11.24
N ASN A 501 22.53 1.36 -12.03
CA ASN A 501 21.16 1.88 -11.89
C ASN A 501 20.30 1.08 -10.89
N ALA A 502 20.60 1.13 -9.59
CA ALA A 502 19.64 0.60 -8.62
C ALA A 502 18.79 1.71 -8.01
N LEU A 503 17.47 1.57 -8.18
CA LEU A 503 16.52 2.20 -7.27
C LEU A 503 16.31 1.22 -6.11
N LEU A 504 16.75 1.58 -4.90
CA LEU A 504 16.54 0.79 -3.68
C LEU A 504 15.62 1.57 -2.73
N VAL A 505 14.47 2.02 -3.21
CA VAL A 505 13.52 2.75 -2.37
C VAL A 505 12.61 1.75 -1.67
N TRP A 506 12.67 1.69 -0.34
CA TRP A 506 11.80 0.84 0.47
C TRP A 506 11.23 1.64 1.65
N ASP A 507 9.97 2.06 1.52
CA ASP A 507 9.27 2.86 2.53
C ASP A 507 9.00 2.07 3.83
N GLU A 508 8.91 0.74 3.75
CA GLU A 508 8.60 -0.13 4.90
C GLU A 508 9.82 -0.45 5.79
N SER A 509 11.03 -0.09 5.36
CA SER A 509 12.26 -0.36 6.13
C SER A 509 12.64 0.84 7.00
N THR A 510 13.24 0.59 8.16
CA THR A 510 13.88 1.67 8.94
C THR A 510 15.10 2.23 8.19
N ALA A 511 15.57 3.43 8.56
CA ALA A 511 16.79 3.99 7.96
C ALA A 511 18.00 3.06 8.15
N GLN A 512 18.11 2.43 9.33
CA GLN A 512 19.16 1.47 9.65
C GLN A 512 19.07 0.20 8.80
N GLU A 513 17.89 -0.38 8.64
CA GLU A 513 17.69 -1.56 7.78
C GLU A 513 18.07 -1.25 6.31
N ARG A 514 17.77 -0.04 5.83
CA ARG A 514 18.18 0.41 4.49
C ARG A 514 19.70 0.52 4.39
N MET A 515 20.37 1.16 5.35
CA MET A 515 21.84 1.28 5.38
C MET A 515 22.52 -0.10 5.42
N GLN A 516 22.05 -1.02 6.26
CA GLN A 516 22.60 -2.38 6.34
C GLN A 516 22.46 -3.17 5.03
N LEU A 517 21.31 -3.03 4.35
CA LEU A 517 21.07 -3.68 3.07
C LEU A 517 21.93 -3.08 1.96
N VAL A 518 22.06 -1.76 1.92
CA VAL A 518 22.97 -1.06 0.98
C VAL A 518 24.43 -1.46 1.23
N LEU A 519 24.88 -1.49 2.48
CA LEU A 519 26.25 -1.93 2.82
C LEU A 519 26.51 -3.34 2.30
N ARG A 520 25.59 -4.27 2.58
CA ARG A 520 25.70 -5.66 2.13
C ARG A 520 25.80 -5.76 0.62
N LEU A 521 24.97 -5.02 -0.11
CA LEU A 521 25.01 -4.98 -1.58
C LEU A 521 26.32 -4.42 -2.12
N ILE A 522 26.84 -3.35 -1.51
CA ILE A 522 28.12 -2.77 -1.91
C ILE A 522 29.24 -3.78 -1.70
N VAL A 523 29.30 -4.42 -0.53
CA VAL A 523 30.30 -5.46 -0.23
C VAL A 523 30.18 -6.65 -1.19
N GLU A 524 28.96 -7.13 -1.43
CA GLU A 524 28.70 -8.26 -2.33
C GLU A 524 29.14 -7.96 -3.78
N LEU A 525 28.99 -6.72 -4.22
CA LEU A 525 29.09 -6.33 -5.64
C LEU A 525 30.22 -5.33 -5.92
N GLN A 526 31.20 -5.20 -5.02
CA GLN A 526 32.28 -4.21 -5.10
C GLN A 526 33.28 -4.46 -6.24
N ASP A 527 33.42 -5.72 -6.68
CA ASP A 527 34.40 -6.14 -7.70
C ASP A 527 33.83 -6.15 -9.12
N GLU A 528 32.55 -5.84 -9.25
CA GLU A 528 31.84 -5.79 -10.53
C GLU A 528 32.04 -4.41 -11.21
N PRO A 529 31.81 -4.28 -12.54
CA PRO A 529 32.16 -3.06 -13.27
C PRO A 529 31.40 -1.81 -12.80
N GLN A 530 32.05 -0.64 -12.80
CA GLN A 530 31.48 0.62 -12.28
C GLN A 530 31.22 0.63 -10.75
N GLY A 531 32.04 -0.08 -9.97
CA GLY A 531 31.91 -0.14 -8.50
C GLY A 531 31.74 1.23 -7.81
N GLU A 532 32.44 2.26 -8.28
CA GLU A 532 32.34 3.63 -7.73
C GLU A 532 30.95 4.24 -7.96
N ASN A 533 30.52 4.36 -9.23
CA ASN A 533 29.21 4.93 -9.59
C ASN A 533 28.06 4.17 -8.92
N ARG A 534 28.22 2.85 -8.78
CA ARG A 534 27.23 1.98 -8.15
C ARG A 534 27.15 2.20 -6.64
N ALA A 535 28.26 2.24 -5.94
CA ALA A 535 28.29 2.55 -4.52
C ALA A 535 27.65 3.93 -4.25
N MET A 536 27.99 4.94 -5.07
CA MET A 536 27.31 6.24 -5.03
C MET A 536 25.80 6.12 -5.20
N THR A 537 25.36 5.42 -6.25
CA THR A 537 23.93 5.29 -6.58
C THR A 537 23.16 4.56 -5.49
N TYR A 538 23.71 3.47 -4.95
CA TYR A 538 23.04 2.68 -3.91
C TYR A 538 22.88 3.47 -2.61
N VAL A 539 23.89 4.26 -2.23
CA VAL A 539 23.83 5.12 -1.05
C VAL A 539 22.83 6.25 -1.24
N LEU A 540 22.93 6.99 -2.35
CA LEU A 540 22.09 8.17 -2.59
C LEU A 540 20.62 7.81 -2.79
N ASN A 541 20.32 6.71 -3.49
CA ASN A 541 18.94 6.27 -3.72
C ASN A 541 18.36 5.42 -2.59
N GLY A 542 19.21 4.64 -1.90
CA GLY A 542 18.75 3.71 -0.86
C GLY A 542 18.67 4.31 0.53
N VAL A 543 19.52 5.29 0.84
CA VAL A 543 19.57 5.92 2.17
C VAL A 543 19.04 7.34 2.13
N GLY A 544 19.42 8.13 1.12
CA GLY A 544 19.07 9.55 0.99
C GLY A 544 19.99 10.47 1.79
N LEU A 545 20.34 11.63 1.20
CA LEU A 545 21.36 12.55 1.74
C LEU A 545 21.08 13.05 3.17
N HIS A 546 19.82 13.27 3.52
CA HIS A 546 19.45 13.77 4.85
C HIS A 546 19.69 12.74 5.96
N PHE A 547 19.49 11.45 5.68
CA PHE A 547 19.78 10.37 6.65
C PHE A 547 21.28 10.16 6.84
N LEU A 548 22.12 10.49 5.86
CA LEU A 548 23.58 10.37 5.96
C LEU A 548 24.23 11.39 6.92
N LYS A 549 23.49 12.41 7.37
CA LYS A 549 23.91 13.35 8.42
C LYS A 549 23.58 12.89 9.84
N SER A 550 22.86 11.78 9.99
CA SER A 550 22.59 11.18 11.29
C SER A 550 23.85 10.45 11.82
N PRO A 551 23.96 10.19 13.13
CA PRO A 551 25.02 9.35 13.69
C PRO A 551 25.14 7.97 13.00
N GLU A 552 24.02 7.34 12.66
CA GLU A 552 23.98 6.06 11.93
C GLU A 552 24.52 6.23 10.52
N GLY A 553 24.19 7.36 9.89
CA GLY A 553 24.69 7.76 8.58
C GLY A 553 26.20 7.94 8.57
N GLU A 554 26.75 8.60 9.59
CA GLU A 554 28.21 8.77 9.76
C GLU A 554 28.90 7.44 10.00
N GLN A 555 28.35 6.59 10.88
CA GLN A 555 28.85 5.24 11.13
C GLN A 555 28.83 4.40 9.86
N PHE A 556 27.74 4.45 9.08
CA PHE A 556 27.60 3.78 7.80
C PHE A 556 28.65 4.26 6.79
N LEU A 557 28.90 5.57 6.69
CA LEU A 557 29.95 6.13 5.84
C LEU A 557 31.38 5.78 6.33
N ALA A 558 31.58 5.57 7.63
CA ALA A 558 32.83 5.07 8.18
C ALA A 558 33.05 3.60 7.77
N GLN A 559 32.04 2.76 7.93
CA GLN A 559 32.08 1.35 7.50
C GLN A 559 32.39 1.21 6.01
N LEU A 560 31.81 2.06 5.15
CA LEU A 560 32.12 2.06 3.71
C LEU A 560 33.57 2.48 3.42
N ALA A 561 34.13 3.41 4.20
CA ALA A 561 35.51 3.86 4.03
C ALA A 561 36.55 2.81 4.43
N GLU A 562 36.19 1.89 5.34
CA GLU A 562 37.04 0.79 5.80
C GLU A 562 37.11 -0.39 4.81
N LEU A 563 36.21 -0.43 3.81
CA LEU A 563 36.24 -1.49 2.81
C LEU A 563 37.50 -1.39 1.93
N PRO A 564 38.24 -2.49 1.70
CA PRO A 564 39.50 -2.49 0.95
C PRO A 564 39.30 -2.48 -0.57
N ASN A 565 38.30 -1.73 -1.06
CA ASN A 565 38.02 -1.58 -2.49
C ASN A 565 38.19 -0.10 -2.90
N PRO A 566 39.16 0.24 -3.76
CA PRO A 566 39.45 1.63 -4.12
C PRO A 566 38.26 2.37 -4.74
N ALA A 567 37.41 1.67 -5.50
CA ALA A 567 36.23 2.27 -6.13
C ALA A 567 35.17 2.65 -5.09
N VAL A 568 34.96 1.80 -4.07
CA VAL A 568 34.07 2.09 -2.94
C VAL A 568 34.59 3.25 -2.08
N GLN A 569 35.91 3.31 -1.84
CA GLN A 569 36.54 4.40 -1.10
C GLN A 569 36.41 5.74 -1.85
N ALA A 570 36.61 5.75 -3.17
CA ALA A 570 36.40 6.92 -4.02
C ALA A 570 34.93 7.40 -3.96
N ALA A 571 33.97 6.48 -4.09
CA ALA A 571 32.55 6.78 -3.96
C ALA A 571 32.21 7.39 -2.60
N THR A 572 32.74 6.80 -1.52
CA THR A 572 32.52 7.26 -0.14
C THR A 572 33.04 8.68 0.07
N THR A 573 34.19 9.02 -0.51
CA THR A 573 34.73 10.39 -0.50
C THR A 573 33.77 11.36 -1.18
N LYS A 574 33.29 11.03 -2.39
CA LYS A 574 32.33 11.86 -3.12
C LYS A 574 30.99 12.01 -2.38
N ILE A 575 30.50 10.94 -1.75
CA ILE A 575 29.29 10.99 -0.94
C ILE A 575 29.48 11.93 0.25
N LYS A 576 30.61 11.82 0.98
CA LYS A 576 30.93 12.73 2.10
C LYS A 576 30.97 14.19 1.64
N GLU A 577 31.54 14.48 0.47
CA GLU A 577 31.51 15.82 -0.12
C GLU A 577 30.09 16.29 -0.44
N GLN A 578 29.23 15.42 -1.00
CA GLN A 578 27.84 15.76 -1.28
C GLN A 578 27.04 15.98 0.01
N VAL A 579 27.23 15.15 1.04
CA VAL A 579 26.61 15.32 2.35
C VAL A 579 27.06 16.64 3.00
N ALA A 580 28.33 17.00 2.87
CA ALA A 580 28.85 18.29 3.34
C ALA A 580 28.21 19.48 2.60
N LYS A 581 28.04 19.38 1.27
CA LYS A 581 27.41 20.42 0.42
C LYS A 581 25.89 20.46 0.53
N TYR A 582 25.25 19.37 0.95
CA TYR A 582 23.80 19.26 1.06
C TYR A 582 23.30 20.12 2.22
N GLU A 583 22.87 21.34 1.91
CA GLU A 583 22.02 22.11 2.81
C GLU A 583 20.63 21.47 2.80
N LEU A 584 20.07 21.19 3.98
CA LEU A 584 18.64 20.86 4.08
C LEU A 584 17.87 21.97 3.35
N PRO A 585 16.90 21.64 2.48
CA PRO A 585 16.18 22.63 1.71
C PRO A 585 15.74 23.76 2.62
N LYS A 586 16.32 24.97 2.41
CA LYS A 586 15.79 26.17 3.04
C LYS A 586 14.34 26.27 2.57
N ALA A 587 13.41 26.48 3.50
CA ALA A 587 12.01 26.64 3.18
C ALA A 587 11.87 27.58 1.98
N THR A 588 11.20 27.14 0.92
CA THR A 588 11.08 27.89 -0.34
C THR A 588 10.54 29.29 -0.02
N ALA A 589 11.14 30.33 -0.58
CA ALA A 589 10.67 31.70 -0.37
C ALA A 589 9.17 31.77 -0.74
N PRO A 590 8.32 32.32 0.13
CA PRO A 590 6.88 32.28 -0.08
C PRO A 590 6.51 33.02 -1.36
N LEU A 591 5.51 32.50 -2.07
CA LEU A 591 4.83 33.23 -3.14
C LEU A 591 4.37 34.59 -2.56
N PRO A 592 4.45 35.69 -3.35
CA PRO A 592 3.95 36.98 -2.90
C PRO A 592 2.50 36.82 -2.44
N PRO A 593 2.11 37.43 -1.30
CA PRO A 593 0.76 37.29 -0.78
C PRO A 593 -0.22 37.77 -1.84
N PRO A 594 -1.23 36.95 -2.20
CA PRO A 594 -2.29 37.41 -3.11
C PRO A 594 -2.93 38.67 -2.52
N THR A 595 -3.23 39.63 -3.38
CA THR A 595 -3.98 40.83 -2.98
C THR A 595 -5.42 40.39 -2.72
N GLU A 596 -5.75 40.08 -1.46
CA GLU A 596 -7.08 39.63 -1.08
C GLU A 596 -8.09 40.77 -1.26
N ALA A 597 -9.14 40.52 -2.06
CA ALA A 597 -10.30 41.40 -2.10
C ALA A 597 -11.08 41.24 -0.79
N GLU A 598 -11.32 42.33 -0.06
CA GLU A 598 -12.16 42.30 1.14
C GLU A 598 -13.59 41.84 0.78
N GLU A 599 -13.99 40.65 1.21
CA GLU A 599 -15.40 40.26 1.21
C GLU A 599 -16.11 40.96 2.37
N LYS A 600 -16.99 41.91 2.04
CA LYS A 600 -17.72 42.70 3.04
C LYS A 600 -18.73 41.87 3.87
N ASP A 601 -19.10 40.67 3.42
CA ASP A 601 -20.17 39.84 3.99
C ASP A 601 -19.73 38.50 4.62
N ALA A 602 -18.45 38.36 5.00
CA ALA A 602 -17.95 37.16 5.68
C ALA A 602 -18.46 37.03 7.15
N ASP A 603 -18.97 35.85 7.52
CA ASP A 603 -19.30 35.44 8.90
C ASP A 603 -18.03 35.13 9.73
N VAL A 604 -16.98 34.63 9.07
CA VAL A 604 -15.68 34.32 9.69
C VAL A 604 -14.53 34.96 8.91
N ARG A 605 -13.56 35.53 9.63
CA ARG A 605 -12.35 36.15 9.08
C ARG A 605 -11.10 35.58 9.74
N PHE A 606 -10.08 35.30 8.93
CA PHE A 606 -8.78 34.84 9.39
C PHE A 606 -7.81 36.01 9.38
N VAL A 607 -7.45 36.49 10.57
CA VAL A 607 -6.53 37.61 10.74
C VAL A 607 -5.16 37.04 11.12
N PRO A 608 -4.10 37.27 10.33
CA PRO A 608 -2.75 36.82 10.69
C PRO A 608 -2.37 37.27 12.11
N LEU A 609 -1.82 36.37 12.92
CA LEU A 609 -1.34 36.73 14.24
C LEU A 609 -0.17 37.71 14.12
N ASN A 610 -0.31 38.88 14.75
CA ASN A 610 0.79 39.83 14.92
C ASN A 610 1.38 39.65 16.32
N LEU A 611 2.35 38.77 16.44
CA LEU A 611 3.11 38.53 17.66
C LEU A 611 4.43 39.31 17.54
N ALA A 612 4.74 40.17 18.50
CA ALA A 612 5.91 41.05 18.48
C ALA A 612 7.21 40.29 18.82
N TRP A 613 7.56 39.26 18.05
CA TRP A 613 8.82 38.53 18.19
C TRP A 613 10.00 39.47 17.95
N LYS A 614 10.83 39.68 18.99
CA LYS A 614 11.83 40.76 18.99
C LYS A 614 13.07 40.50 18.12
N ASP A 615 13.42 39.25 17.82
CA ASP A 615 14.72 38.88 17.22
C ASP A 615 14.62 37.88 16.05
N ILE A 616 13.58 38.00 15.24
CA ILE A 616 13.51 37.27 13.98
C ILE A 616 14.32 38.07 12.95
N PRO A 617 15.37 37.48 12.33
CA PRO A 617 16.19 38.17 11.35
C PRO A 617 15.32 38.86 10.31
N ALA A 618 15.63 40.13 9.98
CA ALA A 618 14.86 40.91 9.01
C ALA A 618 14.71 40.22 7.64
N ALA A 619 15.59 39.26 7.33
CA ALA A 619 15.56 38.43 6.13
C ALA A 619 14.53 37.28 6.13
N GLN A 620 13.79 37.05 7.24
CA GLN A 620 12.76 36.01 7.36
C GLN A 620 11.48 36.53 8.06
N PRO A 621 10.82 37.58 7.52
CA PRO A 621 9.67 38.21 8.16
C PRO A 621 8.50 37.24 8.43
N GLU A 622 8.37 36.17 7.64
CA GLU A 622 7.35 35.12 7.81
C GLU A 622 7.46 34.29 9.09
N LEU A 623 8.62 34.23 9.73
CA LEU A 623 8.75 33.58 11.05
C LEU A 623 8.00 34.34 12.15
N LYS A 624 7.62 35.61 11.94
CA LYS A 624 6.82 36.39 12.92
C LYS A 624 5.44 35.80 13.18
N ALA A 625 4.94 34.93 12.27
CA ALA A 625 3.68 34.23 12.45
C ALA A 625 3.86 32.78 12.94
N PHE A 626 5.09 32.33 13.22
CA PHE A 626 5.38 30.98 13.65
C PHE A 626 4.88 30.77 15.08
N CYS A 627 3.82 29.98 15.22
CA CYS A 627 3.25 29.60 16.51
C CYS A 627 3.02 28.08 16.48
N GLU A 628 3.57 27.37 17.45
CA GLU A 628 3.40 25.91 17.58
C GLU A 628 2.34 25.56 18.62
N LEU A 629 2.12 26.47 19.58
CA LEU A 629 1.24 26.25 20.73
C LEU A 629 0.74 27.58 21.32
N VAL A 630 -0.53 27.60 21.73
CA VAL A 630 -1.16 28.67 22.52
C VAL A 630 -1.76 28.06 23.78
N VAL A 631 -1.48 28.67 24.94
CA VAL A 631 -2.03 28.24 26.23
C VAL A 631 -2.76 29.42 26.89
N PRO A 632 -4.10 29.36 27.06
CA PRO A 632 -4.82 30.34 27.86
C PRO A 632 -4.50 30.10 29.34
N ALA A 633 -3.76 31.02 29.96
CA ALA A 633 -3.13 30.82 31.26
C ALA A 633 -3.68 31.79 32.32
N GLY A 634 -4.98 31.64 32.63
CA GLY A 634 -5.71 32.51 33.54
C GLY A 634 -6.50 33.60 32.81
N LYS A 635 -7.12 34.53 33.56
CA LYS A 635 -8.00 35.55 32.99
C LYS A 635 -7.20 36.61 32.22
N GLY A 636 -7.39 36.68 30.90
CA GLY A 636 -6.75 37.70 30.06
C GLY A 636 -5.23 37.54 29.96
N VAL A 637 -4.75 36.29 30.02
CA VAL A 637 -3.32 35.98 29.87
C VAL A 637 -3.17 34.80 28.91
N ASP A 638 -2.35 34.96 27.89
CA ASP A 638 -2.01 33.90 26.95
C ASP A 638 -0.50 33.65 26.95
N LEU A 639 -0.12 32.40 26.74
CA LEU A 639 1.25 32.02 26.41
C LEU A 639 1.30 31.54 24.97
N PHE A 640 2.24 32.08 24.19
CA PHE A 640 2.54 31.62 22.83
C PHE A 640 3.90 30.95 22.85
N CYS A 641 3.98 29.72 22.34
CA CYS A 641 5.22 28.97 22.25
C CYS A 641 5.55 28.67 20.79
N GLY A 642 6.84 28.78 20.46
CA GLY A 642 7.36 28.46 19.12
C GLY A 642 8.88 28.55 19.11
N ASP A 643 9.54 27.64 18.41
CA ASP A 643 11.00 27.65 18.19
C ASP A 643 11.84 27.77 19.48
N GLY A 644 11.40 27.09 20.54
CA GLY A 644 12.07 27.10 21.84
C GLY A 644 11.89 28.39 22.66
N GLN A 645 11.07 29.33 22.20
CA GLN A 645 10.69 30.56 22.90
C GLN A 645 9.29 30.49 23.52
N VAL A 646 9.11 31.14 24.66
CA VAL A 646 7.79 31.36 25.30
C VAL A 646 7.54 32.86 25.45
N LEU A 647 6.46 33.32 24.84
CA LEU A 647 5.94 34.67 24.96
C LEU A 647 4.74 34.71 25.90
N LEU A 648 4.73 35.68 26.80
CA LEU A 648 3.61 36.05 27.65
C LEU A 648 2.85 37.21 27.03
N MET A 649 1.53 37.12 26.96
CA MET A 649 0.66 38.18 26.48
C MET A 649 -0.42 38.46 27.53
N LYS A 650 -0.39 39.65 28.12
CA LYS A 650 -1.41 40.14 29.07
C LYS A 650 -2.37 41.17 28.43
N LYS A 651 -2.01 41.66 27.25
CA LYS A 651 -2.79 42.60 26.44
C LYS A 651 -2.67 42.20 24.98
N LYS A 652 -3.80 42.18 24.25
CA LYS A 652 -3.87 41.74 22.84
C LYS A 652 -2.81 42.47 21.99
N GLY A 653 -1.93 41.71 21.33
CA GLY A 653 -0.86 42.22 20.47
C GLY A 653 0.42 42.66 21.20
N GLU A 654 0.42 42.72 22.53
CA GLU A 654 1.60 43.11 23.34
C GLU A 654 2.19 41.87 24.02
N THR A 655 3.23 41.30 23.40
CA THR A 655 3.92 40.11 23.90
C THR A 655 5.24 40.44 24.59
N LYS A 656 5.55 39.73 25.68
CA LYS A 656 6.83 39.75 26.40
C LYS A 656 7.51 38.38 26.32
N LEU A 657 8.74 38.33 25.83
CA LEU A 657 9.56 37.12 25.88
C LEU A 657 9.94 36.82 27.35
N ILE A 658 9.55 35.64 27.84
CA ILE A 658 9.82 35.20 29.22
C ILE A 658 10.74 33.98 29.29
N PHE A 659 10.97 33.31 28.15
CA PHE A 659 11.93 32.22 28.04
C PHE A 659 12.44 32.09 26.60
N ASP A 660 13.73 31.82 26.44
CA ASP A 660 14.36 31.60 25.15
C ASP A 660 15.43 30.51 25.24
N ALA A 661 15.23 29.43 24.49
CA ALA A 661 16.19 28.33 24.35
C ALA A 661 16.79 28.24 22.93
N LYS A 662 16.67 29.29 22.13
CA LYS A 662 17.19 29.33 20.76
C LYS A 662 18.70 29.05 20.73
N GLY A 663 19.12 28.29 19.71
CA GLY A 663 20.52 27.87 19.55
C GLY A 663 20.96 26.73 20.49
N GLN A 664 20.13 26.33 21.45
CA GLN A 664 20.44 25.20 22.33
C GLN A 664 19.88 23.86 21.83
N GLY A 665 19.36 23.79 20.60
CA GLY A 665 18.79 22.56 20.02
C GLY A 665 17.45 22.13 20.64
N TYR A 666 16.80 23.03 21.38
CA TYR A 666 15.46 22.83 21.91
C TYR A 666 14.42 23.37 20.95
N SER A 667 13.29 22.67 20.84
CA SER A 667 12.19 23.13 20.01
C SER A 667 10.87 22.63 20.60
N PHE A 668 9.78 23.38 20.43
CA PHE A 668 8.45 22.81 20.62
C PHE A 668 8.01 22.00 19.39
N LYS A 669 8.92 21.78 18.42
CA LYS A 669 8.67 21.06 17.17
C LYS A 669 8.05 19.71 17.45
N GLN A 670 6.78 19.65 17.11
CA GLN A 670 5.98 18.47 16.87
C GLN A 670 6.70 17.65 15.81
N THR A 671 7.33 16.55 16.22
CA THR A 671 8.07 15.63 15.33
C THR A 671 7.26 15.35 14.06
N GLY A 672 7.96 15.42 12.92
CA GLY A 672 7.35 15.52 11.59
C GLY A 672 6.32 14.45 11.25
N GLY A 673 5.24 14.88 10.62
CA GLY A 673 4.45 14.06 9.69
C GLY A 673 3.37 13.14 10.26
N TYR A 674 3.39 12.77 11.54
CA TYR A 674 2.50 11.71 12.04
C TYR A 674 1.76 12.09 13.32
N GLY A 675 0.71 12.92 13.21
CA GLY A 675 -0.53 12.80 14.00
C GLY A 675 -0.52 12.92 15.53
N ILE A 676 0.65 13.06 16.18
CA ILE A 676 0.72 13.23 17.63
C ILE A 676 0.20 14.64 17.95
N MET A 677 -0.94 14.69 18.64
CA MET A 677 -1.47 15.93 19.22
C MET A 677 -0.40 16.55 20.12
N PRO A 678 -0.34 17.89 20.26
CA PRO A 678 0.78 18.56 20.90
C PRO A 678 1.13 17.89 22.23
N ALA A 679 2.41 17.91 22.58
CA ALA A 679 2.83 17.92 23.97
C ALA A 679 1.87 18.87 24.70
N THR A 680 0.93 18.30 25.46
CA THR A 680 -0.21 19.06 25.97
C THR A 680 0.35 20.00 27.02
N ALA A 681 0.56 21.26 26.65
CA ALA A 681 0.76 22.27 27.64
C ALA A 681 -0.58 22.57 28.27
N CYS A 682 -0.58 22.84 29.57
CA CYS A 682 -1.82 23.08 30.30
C CYS A 682 -1.62 24.17 31.33
N TYR A 683 -2.69 24.89 31.64
CA TYR A 683 -2.75 25.77 32.79
C TYR A 683 -3.53 25.07 33.90
N ASP A 684 -2.94 24.97 35.08
CA ASP A 684 -3.50 24.20 36.19
C ASP A 684 -4.40 25.02 37.14
N GLY A 685 -4.63 26.29 36.80
CA GLY A 685 -5.29 27.28 37.66
C GLY A 685 -4.33 28.22 38.39
N LYS A 686 -3.02 27.94 38.36
CA LYS A 686 -1.98 28.79 38.95
C LYS A 686 -0.72 28.89 38.08
N TYR A 687 -0.22 27.77 37.57
CA TYR A 687 0.97 27.68 36.73
C TYR A 687 0.63 27.07 35.37
N ALA A 688 1.37 27.48 34.34
CA ALA A 688 1.36 26.78 33.07
C ALA A 688 2.50 25.76 33.01
N TRP A 689 2.17 24.53 32.62
CA TRP A 689 3.10 23.41 32.46
C TRP A 689 3.37 23.22 30.97
N ILE A 690 4.60 23.45 30.54
CA ILE A 690 4.98 23.43 29.12
C ILE A 690 6.10 22.40 28.91
N PRO A 691 5.76 21.21 28.39
CA PRO A 691 6.78 20.24 28.00
C PRO A 691 7.61 20.76 26.83
N MET A 692 8.92 20.50 26.85
CA MET A 692 9.83 20.78 25.76
C MET A 692 10.48 19.51 25.26
N MET A 693 10.49 19.35 23.94
CA MET A 693 11.13 18.24 23.23
C MET A 693 12.49 18.67 22.70
N CYS A 694 13.43 17.74 22.70
CA CYS A 694 14.83 18.05 22.49
C CYS A 694 15.48 16.91 21.71
N TYR A 695 15.84 17.14 20.45
CA TYR A 695 16.49 16.10 19.65
C TYR A 695 17.87 15.77 20.23
N GLY A 696 18.07 14.51 20.62
CA GLY A 696 19.32 14.02 21.21
C GLY A 696 19.65 14.62 22.58
N LYS A 697 18.68 15.23 23.27
CA LYS A 697 18.84 15.79 24.63
C LYS A 697 17.65 15.41 25.50
N PRO A 698 17.82 15.31 26.84
CA PRO A 698 16.70 14.97 27.73
C PRO A 698 15.55 15.98 27.61
N SER A 699 14.30 15.51 27.75
CA SER A 699 13.12 16.40 27.80
C SER A 699 13.25 17.40 28.95
N ARG A 700 12.63 18.58 28.79
CA ARG A 700 12.51 19.59 29.84
C ARG A 700 11.05 19.87 30.12
N LEU A 701 10.74 20.27 31.35
CA LEU A 701 9.40 20.73 31.71
C LEU A 701 9.52 22.15 32.26
N LEU A 702 8.95 23.12 31.56
CA LEU A 702 8.84 24.48 32.06
C LEU A 702 7.58 24.63 32.92
N VAL A 703 7.73 25.32 34.04
CA VAL A 703 6.63 25.76 34.90
C VAL A 703 6.64 27.27 34.90
N VAL A 704 5.58 27.87 34.34
CA VAL A 704 5.44 29.31 34.20
C VAL A 704 4.49 29.84 35.26
N ASP A 705 5.02 30.65 36.18
CA ASP A 705 4.23 31.52 37.05
C ASP A 705 3.88 32.79 36.26
N VAL A 706 2.66 32.82 35.73
CA VAL A 706 2.18 33.89 34.84
C VAL A 706 1.94 35.22 35.58
N GLU A 707 1.69 35.16 36.88
CA GLU A 707 1.51 36.35 37.72
C GLU A 707 2.87 37.01 37.97
N LYS A 708 3.86 36.20 38.39
CA LYS A 708 5.24 36.67 38.66
C LYS A 708 6.10 36.78 37.41
N GLU A 709 5.59 36.34 36.26
CA GLU A 709 6.30 36.29 34.98
C GLU A 709 7.63 35.53 35.07
N LYS A 710 7.64 34.47 35.89
CA LYS A 710 8.82 33.66 36.19
C LYS A 710 8.69 32.29 35.56
N VAL A 711 9.76 31.83 34.92
CA VAL A 711 9.86 30.48 34.36
C VAL A 711 10.83 29.67 35.22
N THR A 712 10.35 28.54 35.73
CA THR A 712 11.17 27.54 36.43
C THR A 712 11.28 26.30 35.55
N GLU A 713 12.49 25.78 35.39
CA GLU A 713 12.75 24.60 34.59
C GLU A 713 12.94 23.39 35.50
N LEU A 714 12.13 22.34 35.34
CA LEU A 714 12.28 21.08 36.06
C LEU A 714 13.16 20.11 35.26
N LYS A 715 14.15 19.54 35.95
CA LYS A 715 15.20 18.66 35.40
C LYS A 715 15.31 17.37 36.23
N GLU A 716 16.42 16.66 36.07
CA GLU A 716 16.76 15.44 36.79
C GLU A 716 16.71 15.60 38.32
N ASP A 717 17.18 16.74 38.84
CA ASP A 717 17.13 17.08 40.27
C ASP A 717 15.71 17.18 40.85
N SER A 718 14.72 17.32 39.96
CA SER A 718 13.29 17.34 40.28
C SER A 718 12.66 15.95 40.17
N GLY A 719 13.42 14.93 39.78
CA GLY A 719 12.93 13.57 39.51
C GLY A 719 12.45 13.36 38.07
N LEU A 720 12.73 14.29 37.14
CA LEU A 720 12.44 14.08 35.72
C LEU A 720 13.43 13.07 35.14
N PRO A 721 13.00 11.96 34.53
CA PRO A 721 13.92 11.00 33.95
C PRO A 721 14.79 11.62 32.85
N SER A 722 16.11 11.48 32.95
CA SER A 722 17.09 12.13 32.06
C SER A 722 17.86 11.17 31.15
N GLU A 723 17.84 9.86 31.42
CA GLU A 723 18.56 8.86 30.64
C GLU A 723 17.93 8.68 29.26
N ILE A 724 18.68 8.98 28.20
CA ILE A 724 18.29 8.64 26.83
C ILE A 724 19.13 7.43 26.42
N PRO A 725 18.53 6.25 26.19
CA PRO A 725 19.23 5.03 25.80
C PRO A 725 20.03 5.21 24.50
N ASP A 726 19.52 6.04 23.60
CA ASP A 726 20.08 6.29 22.27
C ASP A 726 19.84 7.74 21.85
N LYS A 727 20.92 8.45 21.47
CA LYS A 727 20.90 9.86 21.06
C LYS A 727 20.00 10.14 19.85
N THR A 728 19.56 9.11 19.13
CA THR A 728 18.64 9.25 18.01
C THR A 728 17.17 9.30 18.41
N PHE A 729 16.84 8.87 19.63
CA PHE A 729 15.49 9.01 20.13
C PHE A 729 15.18 10.48 20.41
N SER A 730 14.01 10.90 19.93
CA SER A 730 13.43 12.19 20.29
C SER A 730 12.52 11.94 21.49
N PRO A 731 12.92 12.34 22.71
CA PRO A 731 12.11 12.12 23.87
C PRO A 731 10.82 12.94 23.74
N VAL A 732 9.68 12.28 23.93
CA VAL A 732 8.35 12.90 23.87
C VAL A 732 7.85 13.10 25.30
N LEU A 733 7.28 14.26 25.60
CA LEU A 733 6.73 14.58 26.92
C LEU A 733 5.39 15.32 26.74
N ALA A 734 4.37 14.92 27.49
CA ALA A 734 3.05 15.56 27.53
C ALA A 734 2.63 15.85 28.98
N ALA A 735 1.81 16.89 29.20
CA ALA A 735 1.33 17.27 30.53
C ALA A 735 -0.19 17.50 30.59
N ALA A 736 -0.83 17.21 31.72
CA ALA A 736 -2.24 17.55 31.94
C ALA A 736 -2.48 18.07 33.35
N ALA A 737 -3.38 19.04 33.48
CA ALA A 737 -3.61 19.71 34.76
C ALA A 737 -4.36 18.82 35.76
N LEU A 738 -3.75 18.57 36.92
CA LEU A 738 -4.41 17.90 38.04
C LEU A 738 -5.06 18.91 39.00
N GLY A 739 -4.55 20.12 39.07
CA GLY A 739 -5.08 21.23 39.86
C GLY A 739 -3.96 22.21 40.19
N PRO A 740 -4.24 23.32 40.91
CA PRO A 740 -3.22 24.33 41.16
C PRO A 740 -1.94 23.76 41.79
N GLY A 741 -0.79 23.98 41.13
CA GLY A 741 0.50 23.45 41.54
C GLY A 741 0.72 21.96 41.24
N LYS A 742 -0.14 21.32 40.44
CA LYS A 742 -0.06 19.88 40.15
C LYS A 742 -0.36 19.55 38.68
N ALA A 743 0.48 18.69 38.10
CA ALA A 743 0.28 18.15 36.76
C ALA A 743 0.51 16.64 36.69
N PHE A 744 -0.10 15.99 35.71
CA PHE A 744 0.18 14.63 35.29
C PHE A 744 1.10 14.68 34.07
N LEU A 745 2.07 13.77 34.01
CA LEU A 745 3.09 13.72 32.96
C LEU A 745 3.14 12.34 32.31
N VAL A 746 3.34 12.33 31.00
CA VAL A 746 3.64 11.12 30.23
C VAL A 746 4.87 11.39 29.39
N GLY A 747 5.93 10.60 29.58
CA GLY A 747 7.15 10.71 28.82
C GLY A 747 7.56 9.41 28.14
N SER A 748 8.30 9.51 27.04
CA SER A 748 8.85 8.36 26.32
C SER A 748 10.19 8.68 25.68
N PHE A 749 11.18 7.79 25.84
CA PHE A 749 12.51 7.90 25.22
C PHE A 749 13.13 6.52 24.96
N GLY A 750 12.34 5.57 24.46
CA GLY A 750 12.73 4.15 24.32
C GLY A 750 12.20 3.28 25.46
N LYS A 751 11.84 3.89 26.59
CA LYS A 751 10.87 3.38 27.57
C LYS A 751 9.81 4.45 27.84
N THR A 752 8.63 4.05 28.27
CA THR A 752 7.54 4.97 28.64
C THR A 752 7.45 5.10 30.15
N TRP A 753 7.12 6.28 30.64
CA TRP A 753 6.86 6.51 32.06
C TRP A 753 5.68 7.45 32.25
N LEU A 754 4.96 7.25 33.35
CA LEU A 754 3.84 8.05 33.81
C LEU A 754 4.18 8.62 35.19
N GLY A 755 3.90 9.90 35.41
CA GLY A 755 4.25 10.55 36.67
C GLY A 755 3.32 11.69 37.06
N THR A 756 3.42 12.10 38.31
CA THR A 756 2.76 13.31 38.84
C THR A 756 3.81 14.33 39.22
N ALA A 757 3.62 15.58 38.82
CA ALA A 757 4.46 16.72 39.19
C ALA A 757 3.74 17.61 40.21
N LYS A 758 4.51 18.17 41.14
CA LYS A 758 4.08 19.21 42.08
C LYS A 758 5.04 20.40 42.02
N PHE A 759 4.52 21.61 42.14
CA PHE A 759 5.30 22.84 42.20
C PHE A 759 4.73 23.80 43.25
N ASP A 760 5.57 24.21 44.19
CA ASP A 760 5.17 25.09 45.31
C ASP A 760 5.36 26.60 45.01
N GLY A 761 6.04 26.93 43.91
CA GLY A 761 6.42 28.30 43.54
C GLY A 761 7.94 28.51 43.49
N GLU A 762 8.69 27.63 44.13
CA GLU A 762 10.16 27.66 44.17
C GLU A 762 10.76 26.37 43.64
N LYS A 763 10.27 25.21 44.13
CA LYS A 763 10.80 23.89 43.79
C LYS A 763 9.72 22.98 43.21
N GLY A 764 10.12 22.21 42.20
CA GLY A 764 9.30 21.15 41.63
C GLY A 764 9.74 19.77 42.08
N THR A 765 8.79 18.85 42.16
CA THR A 765 9.06 17.42 42.36
C THR A 765 8.20 16.59 41.43
N ILE A 766 8.79 15.53 40.87
CA ILE A 766 8.15 14.58 39.97
C ILE A 766 8.24 13.21 40.60
N LYS A 767 7.09 12.54 40.71
CA LYS A 767 6.98 11.16 41.19
C LYS A 767 6.53 10.28 40.03
N ILE A 768 7.38 9.34 39.63
CA ILE A 768 7.02 8.29 38.67
C ILE A 768 6.10 7.28 39.38
N ILE A 769 4.99 6.93 38.73
CA ILE A 769 3.97 6.01 39.26
C ILE A 769 3.84 4.75 38.42
N HIS A 770 4.32 4.77 37.17
CA HIS A 770 4.29 3.62 36.25
C HIS A 770 5.42 3.73 35.23
N GLU A 771 6.02 2.60 34.87
CA GLU A 771 6.96 2.49 33.76
C GLU A 771 6.53 1.35 32.83
N ALA A 772 6.68 1.58 31.52
CA ALA A 772 6.43 0.63 30.45
C ALA A 772 7.75 0.40 29.71
N GLN A 773 8.25 -0.84 29.76
CA GLN A 773 9.58 -1.21 29.26
C GLN A 773 9.52 -2.33 28.20
N ASP A 774 8.36 -2.97 28.03
CA ASP A 774 8.21 -4.08 27.09
C ASP A 774 8.16 -3.54 25.66
N ALA A 775 9.13 -3.95 24.83
CA ALA A 775 9.11 -3.62 23.42
C ALA A 775 7.89 -4.28 22.72
N PRO A 776 7.23 -3.59 21.77
CA PRO A 776 6.14 -4.19 21.01
C PRO A 776 6.64 -5.39 20.20
N ALA A 777 5.97 -6.53 20.38
CA ALA A 777 6.26 -7.76 19.66
C ALA A 777 5.36 -7.84 18.42
N ARG A 778 5.96 -7.90 17.22
CA ARG A 778 5.17 -8.06 15.99
C ARG A 778 4.31 -9.32 16.06
N ASN A 779 3.02 -9.18 15.74
CA ASN A 779 2.01 -10.25 15.66
C ASN A 779 1.53 -10.86 16.98
N LEU A 780 1.86 -10.30 18.15
CA LEU A 780 1.29 -10.79 19.41
C LEU A 780 -0.12 -10.24 19.60
N ARG A 781 -1.13 -11.09 19.35
CA ARG A 781 -2.55 -10.72 19.22
C ARG A 781 -3.09 -9.84 20.35
N ASP A 782 -2.70 -10.11 21.59
CA ASP A 782 -3.30 -9.51 22.79
C ASP A 782 -2.35 -8.55 23.52
N GLN A 783 -1.23 -8.16 22.88
CA GLN A 783 -0.27 -7.25 23.52
C GLN A 783 -0.84 -5.86 23.80
N TRP A 784 -1.89 -5.45 23.10
CA TRP A 784 -2.60 -4.21 23.38
C TRP A 784 -3.16 -4.16 24.81
N ARG A 785 -3.41 -5.31 25.46
CA ARG A 785 -3.81 -5.40 26.88
C ARG A 785 -2.66 -5.14 27.86
N ASN A 786 -1.42 -5.15 27.39
CA ASN A 786 -0.24 -4.94 28.23
C ASN A 786 -0.05 -3.46 28.54
N THR A 787 -0.18 -3.08 29.81
CA THR A 787 0.10 -1.72 30.31
C THR A 787 1.60 -1.40 30.36
N SER A 788 2.45 -2.43 30.32
CA SER A 788 3.92 -2.32 30.36
C SER A 788 4.55 -2.20 28.96
N LEU A 789 3.73 -2.18 27.90
CA LEU A 789 4.18 -1.96 26.52
C LEU A 789 4.73 -0.53 26.34
N THR A 790 5.90 -0.37 25.73
CA THR A 790 6.47 0.93 25.39
C THR A 790 5.69 1.61 24.26
N PHE A 791 5.39 2.91 24.43
CA PHE A 791 4.75 3.80 23.46
C PHE A 791 5.20 5.27 23.65
N GLY A 792 5.02 6.10 22.63
CA GLY A 792 5.02 7.57 22.78
C GLY A 792 3.60 8.07 23.08
N PRO A 793 3.38 9.11 23.92
CA PRO A 793 2.04 9.64 24.10
C PRO A 793 1.50 10.21 22.77
N ALA A 794 0.40 9.67 22.27
CA ALA A 794 -0.29 10.20 21.09
C ALA A 794 -1.20 11.39 21.44
N TYR A 795 -1.80 11.35 22.63
CA TYR A 795 -2.61 12.39 23.25
C TYR A 795 -2.72 12.15 24.75
N LEU A 796 -3.04 13.19 25.52
CA LEU A 796 -3.23 13.13 26.97
C LEU A 796 -4.34 14.12 27.41
N PHE A 797 -5.39 13.62 28.06
CA PHE A 797 -6.48 14.46 28.60
C PHE A 797 -6.81 14.11 30.04
N ALA A 798 -7.21 15.12 30.83
CA ALA A 798 -7.58 14.97 32.24
C ALA A 798 -9.10 15.01 32.42
N LEU A 799 -9.77 13.87 32.36
CA LEU A 799 -11.22 13.76 32.53
C LEU A 799 -11.60 13.98 33.99
N SER A 800 -12.71 14.66 34.23
CA SER A 800 -13.20 15.01 35.58
C SER A 800 -14.62 14.48 35.77
N ASP A 801 -14.87 13.87 36.93
CA ASP A 801 -16.19 13.38 37.30
C ASP A 801 -17.09 14.57 37.64
N PRO A 802 -18.17 14.84 36.88
CA PRO A 802 -19.08 15.94 37.18
C PRO A 802 -19.85 15.74 38.49
N ALA A 803 -19.93 14.51 39.02
CA ALA A 803 -20.59 14.19 40.28
C ALA A 803 -19.65 14.29 41.50
N ALA A 804 -18.34 14.41 41.28
CA ALA A 804 -17.39 14.54 42.38
C ALA A 804 -17.46 15.91 43.05
N ASP A 805 -17.01 15.96 44.30
CA ASP A 805 -16.89 17.20 45.06
C ASP A 805 -16.00 18.21 44.30
N LYS A 806 -16.44 19.47 44.20
CA LYS A 806 -15.69 20.55 43.55
C LYS A 806 -14.35 20.81 44.22
N GLU A 807 -14.23 20.54 45.53
CA GLU A 807 -12.97 20.69 46.26
C GLU A 807 -12.01 19.52 46.02
N SER A 808 -12.52 18.36 45.61
CA SER A 808 -11.74 17.15 45.36
C SER A 808 -12.29 16.40 44.13
N PRO A 809 -12.18 16.98 42.93
CA PRO A 809 -12.73 16.37 41.74
C PRO A 809 -12.00 15.05 41.45
N SER A 810 -12.76 13.96 41.34
CA SER A 810 -12.19 12.69 40.88
C SER A 810 -11.74 12.84 39.44
N LYS A 811 -10.46 12.54 39.18
CA LYS A 811 -9.86 12.66 37.85
C LYS A 811 -9.42 11.32 37.30
N ARG A 812 -9.52 11.18 35.97
CA ARG A 812 -8.94 10.06 35.21
C ARG A 812 -8.18 10.62 34.03
N MET A 813 -6.95 10.17 33.86
CA MET A 813 -6.16 10.52 32.68
C MET A 813 -6.46 9.50 31.59
N ILE A 814 -6.70 9.97 30.38
CA ILE A 814 -6.76 9.13 29.19
C ILE A 814 -5.55 9.39 28.30
N ILE A 815 -4.85 8.32 27.91
CA ILE A 815 -3.55 8.39 27.23
C ILE A 815 -3.60 7.56 25.95
N GLY A 816 -3.44 8.22 24.81
CA GLY A 816 -3.25 7.53 23.52
C GLY A 816 -1.84 6.97 23.39
N ARG A 817 -1.72 5.77 22.80
CA ARG A 817 -0.44 5.05 22.70
C ARG A 817 0.12 5.05 21.27
N ALA A 818 1.02 5.98 20.94
CA ALA A 818 1.77 5.93 19.68
C ALA A 818 2.75 4.73 19.70
N SER A 819 2.40 3.65 19.02
CA SER A 819 3.14 2.39 18.96
C SER A 819 3.14 1.84 17.53
N GLU A 820 4.13 1.01 17.19
CA GLU A 820 4.14 0.25 15.92
C GLU A 820 3.01 -0.79 15.86
N ASP A 821 2.46 -1.18 17.02
CA ASP A 821 1.30 -2.06 17.10
C ASP A 821 -0.01 -1.29 16.90
N VAL A 822 -0.65 -1.51 15.76
CA VAL A 822 -1.90 -0.84 15.36
C VAL A 822 -3.02 -1.08 16.37
N GLU A 823 -3.08 -2.27 16.99
CA GLU A 823 -4.09 -2.58 18.00
C GLU A 823 -3.85 -1.72 19.27
N ALA A 824 -2.63 -1.71 19.81
CA ALA A 824 -2.28 -0.91 20.98
C ALA A 824 -2.59 0.58 20.79
N PHE A 825 -2.39 1.11 19.57
CA PHE A 825 -2.73 2.49 19.21
C PHE A 825 -4.21 2.83 19.43
N THR A 826 -5.11 1.87 19.15
CA THR A 826 -6.57 2.07 19.27
C THR A 826 -7.11 1.84 20.68
N HIS A 827 -6.31 1.35 21.61
CA HIS A 827 -6.72 1.07 22.99
C HIS A 827 -5.95 1.98 23.95
N PRO A 828 -6.49 3.14 24.36
CA PRO A 828 -5.77 4.06 25.25
C PRO A 828 -5.62 3.48 26.67
N LEU A 829 -4.75 4.10 27.48
CA LEU A 829 -4.71 3.85 28.91
C LEU A 829 -5.66 4.78 29.66
N LEU A 830 -6.31 4.23 30.68
CA LEU A 830 -6.99 4.97 31.75
C LEU A 830 -6.12 4.92 33.01
N VAL A 831 -5.80 6.08 33.56
CA VAL A 831 -4.95 6.20 34.75
C VAL A 831 -5.65 7.00 35.83
N ASP A 832 -5.63 6.46 37.03
CA ASP A 832 -5.96 7.18 38.25
C ASP A 832 -4.68 7.82 38.82
N PRO A 833 -4.55 9.16 38.77
CA PRO A 833 -3.32 9.83 39.18
C PRO A 833 -3.06 9.74 40.71
N ASP A 834 -4.10 9.50 41.52
CA ASP A 834 -3.99 9.46 42.98
C ASP A 834 -3.59 8.07 43.47
N SER A 835 -4.21 7.02 42.93
CA SER A 835 -3.86 5.63 43.28
C SER A 835 -2.69 5.06 42.48
N GLY A 836 -2.34 5.68 41.35
CA GLY A 836 -1.36 5.17 40.40
C GLY A 836 -1.83 3.98 39.58
N LYS A 837 -3.12 3.62 39.68
CA LYS A 837 -3.70 2.49 38.93
C LYS A 837 -3.74 2.81 37.44
N VAL A 838 -3.12 1.93 36.64
CA VAL A 838 -3.12 1.99 35.17
C VAL A 838 -3.92 0.82 34.61
N THR A 839 -4.82 1.11 33.68
CA THR A 839 -5.66 0.10 33.00
C THR A 839 -5.74 0.41 31.51
N VAL A 840 -5.94 -0.60 30.68
CA VAL A 840 -6.22 -0.41 29.24
C VAL A 840 -7.72 -0.25 29.06
N LEU A 841 -8.15 0.75 28.29
CA LEU A 841 -9.53 0.86 27.84
C LEU A 841 -9.81 -0.25 26.82
N GLU A 842 -10.72 -1.17 27.15
CA GLU A 842 -11.08 -2.27 26.27
C GLU A 842 -11.80 -1.80 25.02
N THR A 843 -12.53 -0.68 25.09
CA THR A 843 -13.18 -0.10 23.92
C THR A 843 -12.16 0.59 23.02
N ARG A 844 -12.21 0.27 21.73
CA ARG A 844 -11.36 0.91 20.72
C ARG A 844 -11.76 2.36 20.54
N LEU A 845 -10.81 3.26 20.69
CA LEU A 845 -10.89 4.59 20.12
C LEU A 845 -10.18 4.54 18.77
N ASN A 846 -10.91 4.82 17.68
CA ASN A 846 -10.31 5.04 16.37
C ASN A 846 -10.38 6.52 16.02
N PRO A 847 -9.53 7.36 16.62
CA PRO A 847 -9.57 8.79 16.36
C PRO A 847 -8.88 9.18 15.04
N GLY A 848 -8.49 8.19 14.21
CA GLY A 848 -7.73 8.39 12.99
C GLY A 848 -6.28 8.81 13.24
N THR A 849 -5.50 8.90 12.16
CA THR A 849 -4.12 9.43 12.17
C THR A 849 -4.06 10.95 12.30
N ALA A 850 -5.19 11.63 12.21
CA ALA A 850 -5.34 13.08 12.34
C ALA A 850 -6.17 13.40 13.59
N THR A 851 -5.71 12.95 14.75
CA THR A 851 -6.46 13.02 16.01
C THR A 851 -6.91 14.45 16.32
N VAL A 852 -8.21 14.71 16.14
CA VAL A 852 -8.83 15.98 16.52
C VAL A 852 -9.72 15.73 17.72
N MET A 853 -9.09 15.76 18.88
CA MET A 853 -9.75 15.59 20.17
C MET A 853 -9.79 16.91 20.92
N GLY A 854 -10.86 17.13 21.67
CA GLY A 854 -10.99 18.28 22.56
C GLY A 854 -11.61 17.84 23.88
N GLN A 855 -11.22 18.53 24.95
CA GLN A 855 -11.83 18.33 26.26
C GLN A 855 -12.87 19.43 26.50
N HIS A 856 -14.06 19.05 26.97
CA HIS A 856 -15.09 19.98 27.40
C HIS A 856 -15.89 19.40 28.57
N ALA A 857 -16.17 20.22 29.60
CA ALA A 857 -16.95 19.82 30.78
C ALA A 857 -16.54 18.44 31.37
N GLY A 858 -15.23 18.20 31.51
CA GLY A 858 -14.69 16.96 32.09
C GLY A 858 -14.74 15.72 31.18
N SER A 859 -15.26 15.83 29.95
CA SER A 859 -15.33 14.75 28.97
C SER A 859 -14.41 14.99 27.76
N LEU A 860 -14.02 13.91 27.09
CA LEU A 860 -13.32 13.91 25.82
C LEU A 860 -14.33 13.89 24.68
N TYR A 861 -14.10 14.70 23.65
CA TYR A 861 -14.86 14.73 22.42
C TYR A 861 -13.92 14.56 21.23
N TRP A 862 -14.36 13.83 20.21
CA TRP A 862 -13.62 13.69 18.96
C TRP A 862 -14.56 13.41 17.80
N VAL A 863 -14.00 13.51 16.60
CA VAL A 863 -14.71 13.17 15.38
C VAL A 863 -14.19 11.84 14.86
N GLN A 864 -15.07 10.85 14.81
CA GLN A 864 -14.80 9.56 14.18
C GLN A 864 -15.24 9.64 12.72
N THR A 865 -14.29 9.58 11.80
CA THR A 865 -14.60 9.52 10.37
C THR A 865 -14.86 8.06 9.99
N SER A 866 -15.94 7.81 9.26
CA SER A 866 -16.13 6.48 8.69
C SER A 866 -15.07 6.28 7.60
N SER A 867 -14.22 5.27 7.78
CA SER A 867 -13.01 5.09 6.97
C SER A 867 -13.25 4.59 5.55
N SER A 868 -14.51 4.58 5.08
CA SER A 868 -14.94 3.93 3.83
C SER A 868 -15.53 4.87 2.77
N ASN A 869 -15.53 6.19 2.98
CA ASN A 869 -15.78 7.13 1.87
C ASN A 869 -15.49 8.56 2.32
N GLN A 870 -14.71 9.30 1.54
CA GLN A 870 -14.50 10.75 1.66
C GLN A 870 -15.81 11.58 1.55
N MET A 871 -16.99 10.95 1.50
CA MET A 871 -18.29 11.57 1.25
C MET A 871 -19.41 11.19 2.23
N PHE A 872 -19.18 10.36 3.27
CA PHE A 872 -20.28 9.95 4.16
C PHE A 872 -19.92 10.05 5.65
N GLY A 873 -20.41 11.12 6.29
CA GLY A 873 -20.64 11.26 7.73
C GLY A 873 -19.39 11.25 8.63
N ALA A 874 -19.14 12.38 9.29
CA ALA A 874 -18.39 12.40 10.54
C ALA A 874 -19.32 12.05 11.69
N GLU A 875 -18.92 11.10 12.52
CA GLU A 875 -19.63 10.77 13.75
C GLU A 875 -18.97 11.48 14.93
N PHE A 876 -19.72 12.30 15.64
CA PHE A 876 -19.21 13.01 16.80
C PHE A 876 -19.32 12.10 18.01
N MET A 877 -18.21 11.91 18.71
CA MET A 877 -18.10 10.95 19.79
C MET A 877 -17.77 11.67 21.09
N LYS A 878 -18.30 11.15 22.20
CA LYS A 878 -18.03 11.60 23.57
C LYS A 878 -17.57 10.43 24.42
N LEU A 879 -16.65 10.69 25.34
CA LEU A 879 -16.16 9.72 26.32
C LEU A 879 -15.91 10.43 27.65
N GLY A 880 -16.37 9.86 28.76
CA GLY A 880 -16.19 10.46 30.09
C GLY A 880 -16.70 9.56 31.21
N PHE A 881 -16.82 10.14 32.41
CA PHE A 881 -17.41 9.46 33.56
C PHE A 881 -18.91 9.16 33.36
N PRO A 882 -19.44 8.11 34.02
CA PRO A 882 -18.72 7.19 34.93
C PRO A 882 -18.12 5.94 34.25
N ASP A 883 -18.59 5.60 33.04
CA ASP A 883 -18.39 4.29 32.42
C ASP A 883 -17.22 4.25 31.42
N PHE A 884 -16.78 5.40 30.91
CA PHE A 884 -15.78 5.48 29.84
C PHE A 884 -16.20 4.66 28.61
N GLU A 885 -17.48 4.71 28.26
CA GLU A 885 -17.98 4.16 27.00
C GLU A 885 -18.16 5.27 25.95
N PRO A 886 -17.56 5.12 24.75
CA PRO A 886 -17.79 6.01 23.62
C PRO A 886 -19.27 6.12 23.27
N THR A 887 -19.81 7.32 23.38
CA THR A 887 -21.20 7.63 23.01
C THR A 887 -21.21 8.48 21.75
N SER A 888 -21.92 8.00 20.72
CA SER A 888 -22.19 8.80 19.52
C SER A 888 -23.20 9.90 19.82
N LEU A 889 -22.87 11.13 19.43
CA LEU A 889 -23.73 12.31 19.54
C LEU A 889 -24.49 12.59 18.24
N GLY A 890 -24.19 11.86 17.16
CA GLY A 890 -24.80 12.04 15.86
C GLY A 890 -23.81 11.96 14.70
N LYS A 891 -24.36 11.76 13.50
CA LYS A 891 -23.61 11.79 12.24
C LYS A 891 -23.89 13.10 11.52
N HIS A 892 -22.83 13.81 11.17
CA HIS A 892 -22.90 15.09 10.48
C HIS A 892 -22.17 14.98 9.15
N PRO A 893 -22.79 15.39 8.03
CA PRO A 893 -22.07 15.46 6.76
C PRO A 893 -20.97 16.53 6.85
N LEU A 894 -19.73 16.16 6.56
CA LEU A 894 -18.64 17.12 6.37
C LEU A 894 -18.47 17.41 4.88
N PRO A 895 -18.50 18.69 4.44
CA PRO A 895 -18.15 19.06 3.08
C PRO A 895 -16.66 18.80 2.75
N GLY A 896 -16.34 18.61 1.46
CA GLY A 896 -14.96 18.62 0.92
C GLY A 896 -14.19 17.28 0.87
N LYS A 897 -13.13 17.17 0.03
CA LYS A 897 -12.21 16.01 -0.11
C LYS A 897 -10.85 16.21 0.59
N GLY A 898 -10.41 15.30 1.47
CA GLY A 898 -9.21 15.50 2.32
C GLY A 898 -9.32 14.99 3.77
N TYR A 899 -8.18 14.75 4.42
CA TYR A 899 -8.07 14.00 5.69
C TYR A 899 -7.82 14.86 6.95
N GLN A 900 -7.49 16.14 6.79
CA GLN A 900 -7.06 16.99 7.90
C GLN A 900 -8.10 18.06 8.18
N PHE A 901 -8.54 18.13 9.44
CA PHE A 901 -9.43 19.15 9.99
C PHE A 901 -8.95 19.48 11.41
N ALA A 902 -9.46 20.58 11.98
CA ALA A 902 -9.24 20.97 13.36
C ALA A 902 -10.58 21.20 14.05
N PHE A 903 -10.65 20.97 15.36
CA PHE A 903 -11.90 20.98 16.11
C PHE A 903 -11.64 21.47 17.54
N GLY A 904 -12.66 22.13 18.09
CA GLY A 904 -12.66 22.66 19.43
C GLY A 904 -14.08 22.93 19.92
N ILE A 905 -14.23 23.04 21.23
CA ILE A 905 -15.50 23.37 21.87
C ILE A 905 -15.26 24.58 22.78
N GLU A 906 -16.11 25.59 22.67
CA GLU A 906 -16.11 26.80 23.49
C GLU A 906 -17.54 27.12 23.89
N ASP A 907 -17.80 27.36 25.17
CA ASP A 907 -19.14 27.74 25.66
C ASP A 907 -20.25 26.81 25.14
N ASN A 908 -19.96 25.51 25.14
CA ASN A 908 -20.78 24.42 24.58
C ASN A 908 -20.92 24.44 23.05
N ARG A 909 -20.54 25.53 22.38
CA ARG A 909 -20.51 25.64 20.92
C ARG A 909 -19.36 24.83 20.32
N LEU A 910 -19.70 24.03 19.33
CA LEU A 910 -18.79 23.24 18.53
C LEU A 910 -18.17 24.10 17.43
N HIS A 911 -16.87 24.00 17.23
CA HIS A 911 -16.15 24.62 16.14
C HIS A 911 -15.36 23.55 15.38
N PHE A 912 -15.52 23.54 14.07
CA PHE A 912 -14.84 22.61 13.18
C PHE A 912 -14.28 23.38 12.00
N PHE A 913 -13.01 23.20 11.71
CA PHE A 913 -12.31 23.93 10.66
C PHE A 913 -11.58 22.97 9.71
N ARG A 914 -11.74 23.21 8.41
CA ARG A 914 -11.06 22.47 7.35
C ARG A 914 -10.79 23.37 6.15
N ASP A 915 -11.64 23.23 5.13
CA ASP A 915 -11.78 24.07 3.94
C ASP A 915 -13.04 24.93 4.04
N GLN A 916 -13.72 24.88 5.18
CA GLN A 916 -14.84 25.72 5.60
C GLN A 916 -14.80 25.79 7.14
N TRP A 917 -15.39 26.83 7.71
CA TRP A 917 -15.67 26.87 9.13
C TRP A 917 -17.09 26.37 9.39
N LEU A 918 -17.22 25.36 10.23
CA LEU A 918 -18.48 24.73 10.61
C LEU A 918 -18.69 24.92 12.10
N THR A 919 -19.94 25.11 12.52
CA THR A 919 -20.27 25.30 13.93
C THR A 919 -21.64 24.73 14.29
N ALA A 920 -21.81 24.31 15.55
CA ALA A 920 -23.10 23.93 16.12
C ALA A 920 -23.19 24.50 17.54
N GLU A 921 -24.38 24.94 17.98
CA GLU A 921 -24.56 25.52 19.33
C GLU A 921 -24.31 24.51 20.45
N SER A 922 -24.40 23.22 20.13
CA SER A 922 -24.04 22.12 21.02
C SER A 922 -23.56 20.90 20.22
N PRO A 923 -22.80 19.97 20.83
CA PRO A 923 -22.27 18.80 20.12
C PRO A 923 -23.34 17.85 19.54
N ASP A 924 -24.58 17.93 20.01
CA ASP A 924 -25.75 17.16 19.56
C ASP A 924 -26.58 17.89 18.48
N GLN A 925 -26.23 19.13 18.14
CA GLN A 925 -26.92 19.90 17.11
C GLN A 925 -26.23 19.82 15.73
N PRO A 926 -26.99 19.96 14.62
CA PRO A 926 -26.43 19.96 13.27
C PRO A 926 -25.37 21.04 13.06
N LEU A 927 -24.33 20.72 12.28
CA LEU A 927 -23.31 21.69 11.86
C LEU A 927 -23.88 22.66 10.84
N GLN A 928 -23.57 23.94 11.03
CA GLN A 928 -23.85 25.04 10.12
C GLN A 928 -22.55 25.55 9.52
N VAL A 929 -22.51 25.74 8.20
CA VAL A 929 -21.36 26.34 7.50
C VAL A 929 -21.40 27.86 7.69
N LEU A 930 -20.30 28.44 8.17
CA LEU A 930 -20.09 29.89 8.19
C LEU A 930 -19.44 30.34 6.88
N LYS A 931 -19.92 31.44 6.31
CA LYS A 931 -19.31 32.06 5.12
C LYS A 931 -18.05 32.81 5.53
N GLY A 932 -16.98 32.73 4.75
CA GLY A 932 -15.82 33.58 5.01
C GLY A 932 -14.64 33.37 4.08
N ASN A 933 -13.73 34.34 4.14
CA ASN A 933 -12.47 34.31 3.41
C ASN A 933 -11.51 33.35 4.09
N LEU A 934 -11.41 32.17 3.51
CA LEU A 934 -10.33 31.25 3.80
C LEU A 934 -9.07 31.73 3.08
N PRO A 935 -7.87 31.45 3.61
CA PRO A 935 -6.62 31.72 2.89
C PRO A 935 -6.58 30.89 1.58
N ALA A 936 -7.11 31.46 0.49
CA ALA A 936 -7.56 30.73 -0.71
C ALA A 936 -6.44 30.06 -1.54
N ASN A 937 -5.18 30.42 -1.29
CA ASN A 937 -4.03 30.00 -2.11
C ASN A 937 -3.07 29.03 -1.42
N GLU A 938 -3.29 28.71 -0.17
CA GLU A 938 -2.49 27.71 0.51
C GLU A 938 -3.33 26.43 0.55
N ARG A 939 -2.75 25.27 0.21
CA ARG A 939 -3.31 23.96 0.58
C ARG A 939 -3.25 23.84 2.12
N THR A 940 -3.98 24.71 2.82
CA THR A 940 -3.99 24.94 4.26
C THR A 940 -4.78 23.82 4.89
N SER A 941 -4.12 22.70 5.07
CA SER A 941 -4.66 21.73 6.01
C SER A 941 -4.44 22.29 7.41
N PRO A 942 -5.51 22.56 8.18
CA PRO A 942 -5.33 23.04 9.54
C PRO A 942 -4.60 21.98 10.34
N ARG A 943 -3.59 22.43 11.07
CA ARG A 943 -2.78 21.58 11.93
C ARG A 943 -3.36 21.57 13.34
N HIS A 944 -3.71 22.75 13.85
CA HIS A 944 -4.27 22.92 15.20
C HIS A 944 -5.33 24.00 15.23
N LEU A 945 -6.32 23.80 16.11
CA LEU A 945 -7.26 24.82 16.54
C LEU A 945 -7.11 24.97 18.06
N MET A 946 -6.70 26.15 18.51
CA MET A 946 -6.35 26.43 19.90
C MET A 946 -7.10 27.65 20.40
N ARG A 947 -7.22 27.76 21.73
CA ARG A 947 -7.93 28.86 22.40
C ARG A 947 -6.95 29.90 22.93
N SER A 948 -7.27 31.18 22.73
CA SER A 948 -6.61 32.36 23.28
C SER A 948 -7.63 33.23 24.00
N ASN A 949 -7.27 33.74 25.17
CA ASN A 949 -8.06 34.71 25.93
C ASN A 949 -8.25 36.04 25.19
N HIS A 950 -7.30 36.43 24.34
CA HIS A 950 -7.32 37.71 23.64
C HIS A 950 -7.76 37.64 22.18
N TYR A 951 -7.45 36.54 21.49
CA TYR A 951 -7.77 36.34 20.06
C TYR A 951 -8.95 35.39 19.84
N GLY A 952 -9.49 34.77 20.88
CA GLY A 952 -10.54 33.77 20.75
C GLY A 952 -9.98 32.47 20.17
N TRP A 953 -10.44 32.06 18.99
CA TRP A 953 -9.89 30.91 18.31
C TRP A 953 -8.62 31.28 17.53
N VAL A 954 -7.61 30.44 17.62
CA VAL A 954 -6.35 30.54 16.88
C VAL A 954 -6.16 29.27 16.06
N VAL A 955 -5.99 29.41 14.75
CA VAL A 955 -5.70 28.30 13.83
C VAL A 955 -4.25 28.34 13.42
N ILE A 956 -3.57 27.20 13.49
CA ILE A 956 -2.21 27.00 12.96
C ILE A 956 -2.30 26.11 11.72
N VAL A 957 -1.74 26.55 10.58
CA VAL A 957 -1.82 25.83 9.29
C VAL A 957 -0.50 25.14 8.90
N SER A 958 -0.60 23.98 8.23
CA SER A 958 0.51 23.04 8.03
C SER A 958 1.69 23.56 7.20
N ASN A 959 1.45 24.36 6.16
CA ASN A 959 2.49 24.63 5.16
C ASN A 959 3.56 25.61 5.63
N PHE A 960 3.33 26.38 6.71
CA PHE A 960 4.27 27.38 7.21
C PHE A 960 4.21 27.60 8.73
N ASN A 961 3.46 26.76 9.49
CA ASN A 961 3.16 26.97 10.91
C ASN A 961 2.66 28.41 11.21
N ARG A 962 1.92 29.00 10.26
CA ARG A 962 1.34 30.34 10.41
C ARG A 962 0.13 30.27 11.32
N GLY A 963 0.10 31.11 12.35
CA GLY A 963 -1.06 31.31 13.20
C GLY A 963 -1.99 32.40 12.67
N TYR A 964 -3.29 32.15 12.69
CA TYR A 964 -4.35 33.10 12.39
C TYR A 964 -5.31 33.19 13.58
N ALA A 965 -5.63 34.40 14.01
CA ALA A 965 -6.80 34.65 14.84
C ALA A 965 -8.06 34.51 13.99
N VAL A 966 -9.11 33.92 14.58
CA VAL A 966 -10.39 33.74 13.92
C VAL A 966 -11.38 34.72 14.52
N GLU A 967 -11.82 35.68 13.70
CA GLU A 967 -12.80 36.68 14.08
C GLU A 967 -14.17 36.28 13.52
N PHE A 968 -15.16 36.16 14.40
CA PHE A 968 -16.55 35.93 14.02
C PHE A 968 -17.29 37.25 13.95
N ARG A 969 -18.13 37.40 12.93
CA ARG A 969 -19.07 38.51 12.86
C ARG A 969 -20.02 38.41 14.07
N LYS A 970 -20.13 39.50 14.81
CA LYS A 970 -21.05 39.61 15.96
C LYS A 970 -22.50 39.76 15.51
#